data_AF-A0A8J4DS97-F1
#
_entry.id   AF-A0A8J4DS97-F1
#
_cell.length_a   1.000
_cell.length_b   1.000
_cell.length_c   1.000
_cell.angle_alpha   90.00
_cell.angle_beta   90.00
_cell.angle_gamma   90.00
#
_symmetry.space_group_name_H-M   'P 1'
#
loop_
_entity.id
_entity.type
_entity.pdbx_description
1 polymer ?
#
loop_
_entity_poly.entity_id
_entity_poly.type
_entity_poly.pdbx_seq_one_letter_code
_entity_poly.pdbx_strand_id
1 'polypeptide(L)'
;MTDIDLTIVRPAEGSEAFREAAPTLPAVATETVPHPVWSLRHVAVEGLGGHWCFAVRGRGPGYGAAGEVRFAFAPEEHPAAEVWVAGARAVAEEKLPDGEPDRRVLSDVLAALAMERPLLVVPGTPTAVAGVLRAVLSVLPRPVAAAWTWSTCALEESTTAPPLVTGQPLDGTHTVEATPDSGELHRFLKDARRINAFDDLVGHALTGTQHDLAEVIGRSAAPTLVALLDEIATELGSLTAEDVAGVLAAPTTAGLSRLQNRPDLVTTWAERHPADALRYLERDEVPTLRVAALAGLVSLQRTVADNVLGLPPADRPGWAEHLAALLTEFEPHRPNRVALMRELARPGGVLGDPERLGATHDWLRRLGLSPASEPELFPPRPGVVVADLDAEGLVSPRALAELRRAPKPARLLLDAATRARPMAPETAADVLAHAAALGATDLHEPAQALTQRATARRALVPAAGRRASARWLAALLDGLAAHGVPPESRRTALNGGLLALRARGGRDPLALPALREAGRELGLTDPEPAPSTSDGRLRGWLLRIGISALVLLLCALALFLSGAGRQHALAPPAGLPAAATKAPPATEVRATRKQQSTVDGPVSFTVVFESSFDADAAVAEFDRRVAGRGVAEVTLVGYGDSPLVARSRAEALRDLLRERRPAQFAAARVHPPRGRPADGHRLGSVEVTVRLA
;
A
#
# COMPACT_ATOMS: atom_id res chain seq x y z
N MET A 1 -11.11 17.67 40.69
CA MET A 1 -11.79 16.66 41.51
C MET A 1 -12.35 17.35 42.73
N THR A 2 -13.65 17.59 42.74
CA THR A 2 -14.44 17.81 43.95
C THR A 2 -14.52 16.49 44.71
N ASP A 3 -14.38 16.51 46.03
CA ASP A 3 -14.67 15.34 46.84
C ASP A 3 -16.20 15.12 46.85
N ILE A 4 -16.64 14.00 46.30
CA ILE A 4 -18.05 13.58 46.37
C ILE A 4 -18.25 12.95 47.74
N ASP A 5 -19.10 13.56 48.56
CA ASP A 5 -19.43 13.06 49.89
C ASP A 5 -20.36 11.84 49.78
N LEU A 6 -19.77 10.64 49.81
CA LEU A 6 -20.48 9.38 49.65
C LEU A 6 -20.95 8.85 51.00
N THR A 7 -22.26 8.80 51.19
CA THR A 7 -22.84 8.15 52.38
C THR A 7 -22.75 6.62 52.24
N ILE A 8 -21.82 6.00 52.98
CA ILE A 8 -21.63 4.54 52.98
C ILE A 8 -22.54 3.88 54.03
N VAL A 9 -23.45 3.02 53.58
CA VAL A 9 -24.40 2.29 54.46
C VAL A 9 -23.98 0.82 54.60
N ARG A 10 -23.98 0.28 55.83
CA ARG A 10 -23.69 -1.13 56.12
C ARG A 10 -24.99 -1.96 56.23
N PRO A 11 -25.00 -3.24 55.79
CA PRO A 11 -26.22 -4.06 55.77
C PRO A 11 -26.96 -4.25 57.11
N ALA A 12 -26.28 -4.10 58.24
CA ALA A 12 -26.86 -4.23 59.58
C ALA A 12 -27.72 -3.03 60.00
N GLU A 13 -27.66 -1.91 59.27
CA GLU A 13 -28.21 -0.60 59.68
C GLU A 13 -29.29 -0.07 58.71
N GLY A 14 -29.58 -0.76 57.60
CA GLY A 14 -30.52 -0.33 56.56
C GLY A 14 -31.98 -0.74 56.78
N SER A 15 -32.91 0.16 56.43
CA SER A 15 -34.37 -0.11 56.36
C SER A 15 -34.74 -1.02 55.16
N GLU A 16 -36.00 -1.49 55.10
CA GLU A 16 -36.47 -2.38 54.02
C GLU A 16 -36.28 -1.82 52.61
N ALA A 17 -36.39 -0.50 52.41
CA ALA A 17 -36.13 0.16 51.13
C ALA A 17 -34.70 -0.08 50.59
N PHE A 18 -33.70 -0.25 51.48
CA PHE A 18 -32.33 -0.59 51.07
C PHE A 18 -32.18 -2.05 50.62
N ARG A 19 -33.13 -2.94 50.98
CA ARG A 19 -33.13 -4.34 50.54
C ARG A 19 -33.82 -4.50 49.18
N GLU A 20 -34.88 -3.75 48.91
CA GLU A 20 -35.53 -3.75 47.57
C GLU A 20 -34.65 -3.11 46.49
N ALA A 21 -33.77 -2.17 46.84
CA ALA A 21 -32.82 -1.55 45.91
C ALA A 21 -31.62 -2.45 45.53
N ALA A 22 -31.41 -3.57 46.22
CA ALA A 22 -30.20 -4.38 46.14
C ALA A 22 -30.41 -5.66 45.32
N PRO A 23 -29.68 -5.88 44.20
CA PRO A 23 -29.85 -7.08 43.39
C PRO A 23 -29.46 -8.35 44.16
N THR A 24 -30.39 -9.31 44.19
CA THR A 24 -30.25 -10.55 44.97
C THR A 24 -29.37 -11.53 44.21
N LEU A 25 -28.38 -12.14 44.87
CA LEU A 25 -27.51 -13.13 44.22
C LEU A 25 -28.15 -14.52 44.21
N PRO A 26 -28.06 -15.28 43.11
CA PRO A 26 -28.18 -16.73 43.15
C PRO A 26 -27.08 -17.32 44.05
N ALA A 27 -27.41 -18.33 44.86
CA ALA A 27 -26.48 -18.97 45.81
C ALA A 27 -25.26 -19.65 45.14
N VAL A 28 -25.26 -19.80 43.81
CA VAL A 28 -24.15 -20.35 43.02
C VAL A 28 -23.06 -19.30 42.75
N ALA A 29 -23.42 -18.01 42.64
CA ALA A 29 -22.46 -16.92 42.40
C ALA A 29 -21.68 -16.48 43.65
N THR A 30 -22.11 -16.92 44.85
CA THR A 30 -21.41 -16.67 46.12
C THR A 30 -20.08 -17.43 46.29
N GLU A 31 -19.76 -18.38 45.42
CA GLU A 31 -18.58 -19.25 45.56
C GLU A 31 -17.46 -18.98 44.55
N THR A 32 -17.75 -18.36 43.39
CA THR A 32 -16.93 -18.51 42.17
C THR A 32 -16.19 -17.27 41.67
N VAL A 33 -16.48 -16.05 42.17
CA VAL A 33 -15.90 -14.80 41.62
C VAL A 33 -14.69 -14.32 42.44
N PRO A 34 -13.49 -14.15 41.83
CA PRO A 34 -12.30 -13.64 42.53
C PRO A 34 -12.23 -12.10 42.59
N HIS A 35 -13.14 -11.38 41.93
CA HIS A 35 -13.17 -9.92 41.85
C HIS A 35 -14.47 -9.35 42.42
N PRO A 36 -14.47 -8.13 42.96
CA PRO A 36 -15.70 -7.45 43.35
C PRO A 36 -16.58 -7.17 42.12
N VAL A 37 -17.89 -7.31 42.30
CA VAL A 37 -18.88 -6.84 41.34
C VAL A 37 -19.30 -5.43 41.75
N TRP A 38 -19.24 -4.50 40.80
CA TRP A 38 -19.67 -3.11 40.97
C TRP A 38 -20.94 -2.88 40.17
N SER A 39 -21.86 -2.09 40.73
CA SER A 39 -23.10 -1.70 40.05
C SER A 39 -23.49 -0.26 40.39
N LEU A 40 -24.18 0.41 39.46
CA LEU A 40 -24.69 1.77 39.59
C LEU A 40 -26.10 1.83 39.01
N ARG A 41 -27.02 2.45 39.74
CA ARG A 41 -28.42 2.65 39.32
C ARG A 41 -28.93 3.99 39.85
N HIS A 42 -29.79 4.67 39.08
CA HIS A 42 -30.57 5.80 39.59
C HIS A 42 -31.81 5.29 40.32
N VAL A 43 -32.05 5.82 41.53
CA VAL A 43 -33.16 5.43 42.42
C VAL A 43 -33.82 6.66 43.00
N ALA A 44 -35.14 6.61 43.22
CA ALA A 44 -35.84 7.63 43.97
C ALA A 44 -35.79 7.29 45.47
N VAL A 45 -35.21 8.18 46.29
CA VAL A 45 -35.15 8.05 47.75
C VAL A 45 -36.24 8.91 48.36
N GLU A 46 -37.07 8.32 49.23
CA GLU A 46 -38.18 9.04 49.88
C GLU A 46 -37.67 10.25 50.68
N GLY A 47 -38.30 11.40 50.48
CA GLY A 47 -37.92 12.67 51.11
C GLY A 47 -36.63 13.33 50.58
N LEU A 48 -35.82 12.63 49.78
CA LEU A 48 -34.53 13.15 49.24
C LEU A 48 -34.50 13.26 47.71
N GLY A 49 -35.42 12.62 46.99
CA GLY A 49 -35.50 12.69 45.52
C GLY A 49 -34.56 11.73 44.80
N GLY A 50 -34.24 12.01 43.54
CA GLY A 50 -33.38 11.15 42.72
C GLY A 50 -31.94 11.08 43.24
N HIS A 51 -31.40 9.87 43.34
CA HIS A 51 -30.05 9.60 43.82
C HIS A 51 -29.40 8.52 42.96
N TRP A 52 -28.08 8.59 42.84
CA TRP A 52 -27.27 7.49 42.38
C TRP A 52 -26.99 6.53 43.54
N CYS A 53 -27.35 5.26 43.36
CA CYS A 53 -26.95 4.16 44.24
C CYS A 53 -25.82 3.39 43.57
N PHE A 54 -24.62 3.46 44.14
CA PHE A 54 -23.48 2.61 43.76
C PHE A 54 -23.34 1.47 44.77
N ALA A 55 -23.36 0.23 44.31
CA ALA A 55 -23.27 -0.95 45.16
C ALA A 55 -22.12 -1.87 44.76
N VAL A 56 -21.40 -2.40 45.75
CA VAL A 56 -20.25 -3.31 45.57
C VAL A 56 -20.41 -4.56 46.40
N ARG A 57 -20.05 -5.69 45.81
CA ARG A 57 -20.15 -7.02 46.42
C ARG A 57 -18.86 -7.81 46.19
N GLY A 58 -18.27 -8.38 47.23
CA GLY A 58 -16.96 -9.04 47.11
C GLY A 58 -16.60 -10.02 48.24
N ARG A 59 -15.35 -10.51 48.22
CA ARG A 59 -14.70 -11.37 49.22
C ARG A 59 -13.31 -10.82 49.53
N GLY A 60 -12.90 -10.79 50.79
CA GLY A 60 -11.56 -10.36 51.24
C GLY A 60 -11.59 -9.79 52.65
N PRO A 61 -10.47 -9.63 53.38
CA PRO A 61 -10.47 -9.27 54.80
C PRO A 61 -11.08 -7.89 55.14
N GLY A 62 -11.27 -7.01 54.15
CA GLY A 62 -12.05 -5.78 54.29
C GLY A 62 -13.57 -5.96 54.26
N TYR A 63 -14.07 -7.09 53.75
CA TYR A 63 -15.49 -7.46 53.67
C TYR A 63 -15.72 -8.65 54.61
N GLY A 64 -16.78 -8.65 55.40
CA GLY A 64 -17.09 -9.78 56.26
C GLY A 64 -17.48 -11.05 55.47
N ALA A 65 -18.04 -12.03 56.18
CA ALA A 65 -18.36 -13.34 55.62
C ALA A 65 -19.06 -13.26 54.24
N ALA A 66 -18.68 -14.16 53.34
CA ALA A 66 -19.01 -14.09 51.91
C ALA A 66 -20.48 -13.72 51.64
N GLY A 67 -20.70 -12.57 51.01
CA GLY A 67 -22.02 -12.08 50.65
C GLY A 67 -22.33 -10.64 51.06
N GLU A 68 -21.51 -9.98 51.88
CA GLU A 68 -21.68 -8.57 52.25
C GLU A 68 -21.70 -7.63 51.02
N VAL A 69 -22.69 -6.74 51.01
CA VAL A 69 -22.85 -5.67 50.02
C VAL A 69 -22.61 -4.33 50.70
N ARG A 70 -21.89 -3.42 50.05
CA ARG A 70 -21.71 -2.03 50.48
C ARG A 70 -22.42 -1.10 49.50
N PHE A 71 -23.12 -0.12 50.04
CA PHE A 71 -23.82 0.90 49.25
C PHE A 71 -23.19 2.26 49.50
N ALA A 72 -23.07 3.06 48.44
CA ALA A 72 -22.68 4.46 48.47
C ALA A 72 -23.72 5.26 47.69
N PHE A 73 -24.26 6.31 48.30
CA PHE A 73 -25.26 7.17 47.67
C PHE A 73 -24.67 8.54 47.34
N ALA A 74 -25.05 9.09 46.19
CA ALA A 74 -24.75 10.46 45.77
C ALA A 74 -26.02 11.13 45.19
N PRO A 75 -26.23 12.44 45.40
CA PRO A 75 -27.30 13.20 44.75
C PRO A 75 -27.26 13.11 43.21
N GLU A 76 -28.42 13.20 42.55
CA GLU A 76 -28.51 13.05 41.09
C GLU A 76 -27.85 14.17 40.27
N GLU A 77 -27.46 15.28 40.89
CA GLU A 77 -26.72 16.38 40.26
C GLU A 77 -25.27 15.98 39.91
N HIS A 78 -24.73 14.93 40.55
CA HIS A 78 -23.40 14.43 40.23
C HIS A 78 -23.38 13.63 38.91
N PRO A 79 -22.35 13.80 38.05
CA PRO A 79 -22.20 12.99 36.85
C PRO A 79 -22.01 11.51 37.20
N ALA A 80 -22.72 10.62 36.49
CA ALA A 80 -22.70 9.18 36.76
C ALA A 80 -21.29 8.57 36.72
N ALA A 81 -20.41 9.05 35.83
CA ALA A 81 -19.01 8.62 35.78
C ALA A 81 -18.18 9.04 37.00
N GLU A 82 -18.45 10.22 37.58
CA GLU A 82 -17.76 10.65 38.81
C GLU A 82 -18.24 9.81 39.99
N VAL A 83 -19.55 9.54 40.10
CA VAL A 83 -20.10 8.64 41.12
C VAL A 83 -19.56 7.21 40.98
N TRP A 84 -19.43 6.69 39.75
CA TRP A 84 -18.81 5.39 39.48
C TRP A 84 -17.35 5.34 39.98
N VAL A 85 -16.54 6.37 39.67
CA VAL A 85 -15.14 6.45 40.10
C VAL A 85 -15.01 6.65 41.61
N ALA A 86 -15.82 7.53 42.20
CA ALA A 86 -15.81 7.80 43.64
C ALA A 86 -16.27 6.56 44.42
N GLY A 87 -17.37 5.93 44.03
CA GLY A 87 -17.88 4.71 44.63
C GLY A 87 -16.89 3.56 44.53
N ALA A 88 -16.28 3.36 43.36
CA ALA A 88 -15.27 2.32 43.19
C ALA A 88 -14.06 2.54 44.11
N ARG A 89 -13.59 3.79 44.28
CA ARG A 89 -12.48 4.12 45.20
C ARG A 89 -12.84 4.04 46.68
N ALA A 90 -14.05 4.47 47.05
CA ALA A 90 -14.49 4.48 48.45
C ALA A 90 -14.74 3.07 48.99
N VAL A 91 -14.95 2.09 48.09
CA VAL A 91 -15.42 0.76 48.44
C VAL A 91 -14.42 -0.35 48.07
N ALA A 92 -13.62 -0.21 47.01
CA ALA A 92 -12.56 -1.17 46.68
C ALA A 92 -11.22 -0.79 47.35
N GLU A 93 -10.61 -1.75 48.05
CA GLU A 93 -9.23 -1.64 48.56
C GLU A 93 -8.19 -1.80 47.43
N GLU A 94 -8.59 -2.42 46.30
CA GLU A 94 -7.77 -2.53 45.10
C GLU A 94 -7.89 -1.26 44.23
N LYS A 95 -6.76 -0.77 43.76
CA LYS A 95 -6.72 0.30 42.76
C LYS A 95 -7.42 -0.18 41.48
N LEU A 96 -8.37 0.61 40.98
CA LEU A 96 -8.98 0.40 39.66
C LEU A 96 -7.87 0.17 38.60
N PRO A 97 -8.07 -0.75 37.64
CA PRO A 97 -7.13 -0.95 36.55
C PRO A 97 -7.00 0.34 35.72
N ASP A 98 -5.78 0.83 35.51
CA ASP A 98 -5.50 1.94 34.58
C ASP A 98 -5.43 1.45 33.11
N GLY A 99 -6.29 0.50 32.73
CA GLY A 99 -6.35 -0.04 31.38
C GLY A 99 -7.24 0.83 30.48
N GLU A 100 -6.72 1.26 29.34
CA GLU A 100 -7.53 1.88 28.29
C GLU A 100 -8.57 0.88 27.76
N PRO A 101 -9.85 1.26 27.62
CA PRO A 101 -10.87 0.37 27.10
C PRO A 101 -10.66 0.11 25.60
N ASP A 102 -11.00 -1.09 25.14
CA ASP A 102 -10.96 -1.42 23.72
C ASP A 102 -11.97 -0.54 22.94
N ARG A 103 -11.48 0.21 21.94
CA ARG A 103 -12.29 1.15 21.15
C ARG A 103 -13.47 0.47 20.46
N ARG A 104 -13.33 -0.77 20.01
CA ARG A 104 -14.42 -1.53 19.38
C ARG A 104 -15.47 -1.89 20.41
N VAL A 105 -15.08 -2.42 21.57
CA VAL A 105 -16.03 -2.74 22.65
C VAL A 105 -16.78 -1.49 23.11
N LEU A 106 -16.09 -0.36 23.26
CA LEU A 106 -16.67 0.93 23.60
C LEU A 106 -17.67 1.41 22.54
N SER A 107 -17.33 1.27 21.25
CA SER A 107 -18.22 1.58 20.12
C SER A 107 -19.45 0.67 20.11
N ASP A 108 -19.29 -0.64 20.27
CA ASP A 108 -20.42 -1.60 20.19
C ASP A 108 -21.40 -1.37 21.37
N VAL A 109 -20.93 -0.99 22.56
CA VAL A 109 -21.80 -0.61 23.70
C VAL A 109 -22.55 0.71 23.44
N LEU A 110 -21.86 1.76 22.99
CA LEU A 110 -22.51 3.04 22.66
C LEU A 110 -23.50 2.88 21.49
N ALA A 111 -23.19 2.04 20.51
CA ALA A 111 -24.11 1.70 19.42
C ALA A 111 -25.39 1.04 19.95
N ALA A 112 -25.27 0.08 20.85
CA ALA A 112 -26.40 -0.63 21.40
C ALA A 112 -27.27 0.24 22.34
N LEU A 113 -26.66 1.19 23.05
CA LEU A 113 -27.37 2.26 23.78
C LEU A 113 -28.15 3.18 22.84
N ALA A 114 -27.56 3.58 21.71
CA ALA A 114 -28.24 4.41 20.69
C ALA A 114 -29.38 3.67 19.98
N MET A 115 -29.36 2.33 20.00
CA MET A 115 -30.44 1.47 19.51
C MET A 115 -31.40 1.01 20.62
N GLU A 116 -31.26 1.51 21.85
CA GLU A 116 -32.14 1.24 23.01
C GLU A 116 -32.37 -0.26 23.29
N ARG A 117 -31.34 -1.10 23.06
CA ARG A 117 -31.41 -2.56 23.26
C ARG A 117 -31.49 -2.90 24.76
N PRO A 118 -32.56 -3.52 25.27
CA PRO A 118 -32.86 -3.58 26.72
C PRO A 118 -31.84 -4.36 27.58
N LEU A 119 -30.98 -5.18 26.96
CA LEU A 119 -29.87 -5.87 27.63
C LEU A 119 -28.61 -5.73 26.78
N LEU A 120 -27.55 -5.15 27.36
CA LEU A 120 -26.24 -5.02 26.76
C LEU A 120 -25.22 -5.87 27.53
N VAL A 121 -24.49 -6.74 26.83
CA VAL A 121 -23.43 -7.55 27.44
C VAL A 121 -22.07 -7.06 26.97
N VAL A 122 -21.26 -6.58 27.91
CA VAL A 122 -19.89 -6.13 27.71
C VAL A 122 -18.95 -7.33 27.87
N PRO A 123 -18.16 -7.69 26.84
CA PRO A 123 -17.18 -8.77 26.94
C PRO A 123 -15.99 -8.36 27.82
N GLY A 124 -15.52 -9.28 28.67
CA GLY A 124 -14.31 -9.09 29.49
C GLY A 124 -14.47 -9.58 30.92
N THR A 125 -13.40 -9.40 31.72
CA THR A 125 -13.46 -9.59 33.18
C THR A 125 -14.23 -8.44 33.84
N PRO A 126 -14.80 -8.60 35.05
CA PRO A 126 -15.49 -7.50 35.75
C PRO A 126 -14.64 -6.23 35.86
N THR A 127 -13.33 -6.41 36.03
CA THR A 127 -12.27 -5.39 36.07
C THR A 127 -12.13 -4.64 34.73
N ALA A 128 -12.15 -5.33 33.59
CA ALA A 128 -12.13 -4.70 32.28
C ALA A 128 -13.47 -4.01 31.96
N VAL A 129 -14.59 -4.64 32.31
CA VAL A 129 -15.93 -4.08 32.15
C VAL A 129 -16.07 -2.78 32.96
N ALA A 130 -15.52 -2.70 34.18
CA ALA A 130 -15.50 -1.47 34.98
C ALA A 130 -14.84 -0.27 34.25
N GLY A 131 -13.79 -0.53 33.47
CA GLY A 131 -13.13 0.48 32.65
C GLY A 131 -13.99 0.94 31.47
N VAL A 132 -14.65 0.01 30.78
CA VAL A 132 -15.59 0.32 29.70
C VAL A 132 -16.79 1.11 30.22
N LEU A 133 -17.43 0.68 31.32
CA LEU A 133 -18.59 1.38 31.90
C LEU A 133 -18.21 2.79 32.35
N ARG A 134 -17.03 2.99 32.95
CA ARG A 134 -16.51 4.33 33.29
C ARG A 134 -16.40 5.22 32.04
N ALA A 135 -15.84 4.71 30.95
CA ALA A 135 -15.68 5.46 29.70
C ALA A 135 -17.03 5.80 29.06
N VAL A 136 -17.95 4.83 28.98
CA VAL A 136 -19.33 5.03 28.50
C VAL A 136 -20.06 6.09 29.35
N LEU A 137 -20.10 5.92 30.67
CA LEU A 137 -20.76 6.86 31.58
C LEU A 137 -20.18 8.28 31.50
N SER A 138 -18.93 8.45 31.07
CA SER A 138 -18.30 9.79 30.95
C SER A 138 -18.83 10.61 29.78
N VAL A 139 -19.54 9.98 28.84
CA VAL A 139 -20.07 10.63 27.63
C VAL A 139 -21.60 10.56 27.51
N LEU A 140 -22.30 10.12 28.56
CA LEU A 140 -23.75 10.08 28.60
C LEU A 140 -24.32 11.26 29.38
N PRO A 141 -25.36 11.93 28.87
CA PRO A 141 -26.07 12.95 29.63
C PRO A 141 -26.90 12.27 30.72
N ARG A 142 -27.17 12.99 31.81
CA ARG A 142 -27.83 12.44 33.01
C ARG A 142 -29.12 11.64 32.71
N PRO A 143 -30.06 12.09 31.85
CA PRO A 143 -31.30 11.35 31.59
C PRO A 143 -31.04 9.97 30.97
N VAL A 144 -30.07 9.88 30.04
CA VAL A 144 -29.68 8.62 29.41
C VAL A 144 -28.97 7.71 30.41
N ALA A 145 -28.04 8.24 31.22
CA ALA A 145 -27.37 7.42 32.24
C ALA A 145 -28.35 6.87 33.30
N ALA A 146 -29.36 7.65 33.68
CA ALA A 146 -30.34 7.30 34.71
C ALA A 146 -31.38 6.26 34.26
N ALA A 147 -31.65 6.17 32.95
CA ALA A 147 -32.58 5.19 32.39
C ALA A 147 -32.09 3.73 32.44
N TRP A 148 -30.81 3.50 32.79
CA TRP A 148 -30.18 2.18 32.75
C TRP A 148 -29.60 1.79 34.11
N THR A 149 -29.52 0.47 34.34
CA THR A 149 -28.70 -0.12 35.39
C THR A 149 -27.36 -0.53 34.80
N TRP A 150 -26.27 -0.23 35.50
CA TRP A 150 -24.90 -0.50 35.07
C TRP A 150 -24.29 -1.52 36.03
N SER A 151 -23.71 -2.61 35.53
CA SER A 151 -23.10 -3.65 36.37
C SER A 151 -21.89 -4.29 35.71
N THR A 152 -20.87 -4.68 36.48
CA THR A 152 -19.73 -5.44 35.94
C THR A 152 -19.97 -6.94 35.80
N CYS A 153 -21.14 -7.43 36.24
CA CYS A 153 -21.57 -8.81 36.11
C CYS A 153 -23.10 -8.92 36.15
N ALA A 154 -23.69 -9.87 35.42
CA ALA A 154 -25.12 -10.12 35.47
C ALA A 154 -25.47 -10.80 36.80
N LEU A 155 -26.29 -10.15 37.64
CA LEU A 155 -26.62 -10.64 38.98
C LEU A 155 -28.07 -11.13 39.13
N GLU A 156 -28.96 -10.80 38.20
CA GLU A 156 -30.39 -11.13 38.29
C GLU A 156 -30.92 -11.82 37.03
N GLU A 157 -31.70 -12.90 37.22
CA GLU A 157 -32.75 -13.29 36.29
C GLU A 157 -33.98 -12.43 36.57
N SER A 158 -34.13 -11.29 35.88
CA SER A 158 -35.35 -10.47 35.99
C SER A 158 -35.96 -10.18 34.64
N THR A 159 -37.14 -10.73 34.41
CA THR A 159 -37.98 -10.49 33.22
C THR A 159 -38.73 -9.16 33.26
N THR A 160 -38.50 -8.33 34.29
CA THR A 160 -39.18 -7.05 34.53
C THR A 160 -38.24 -5.91 34.96
N ALA A 161 -36.92 -6.11 34.90
CA ALA A 161 -35.92 -5.11 35.25
C ALA A 161 -35.87 -3.93 34.25
N PRO A 162 -35.40 -2.74 34.68
CA PRO A 162 -35.03 -1.66 33.76
C PRO A 162 -33.90 -2.08 32.80
N PRO A 163 -33.68 -1.34 31.70
CA PRO A 163 -32.59 -1.59 30.76
C PRO A 163 -31.24 -1.79 31.45
N LEU A 164 -30.51 -2.85 31.08
CA LEU A 164 -29.33 -3.31 31.81
C LEU A 164 -28.08 -3.32 30.91
N VAL A 165 -27.01 -2.66 31.37
CA VAL A 165 -25.66 -2.79 30.82
C VAL A 165 -24.82 -3.62 31.79
N THR A 166 -24.39 -4.80 31.36
CA THR A 166 -23.77 -5.80 32.24
C THR A 166 -22.51 -6.43 31.66
N GLY A 167 -21.59 -6.91 32.49
CA GLY A 167 -20.61 -7.92 32.08
C GLY A 167 -21.24 -9.28 31.79
N GLN A 168 -20.47 -10.23 31.25
CA GLN A 168 -20.93 -11.58 30.94
C GLN A 168 -21.49 -12.33 32.17
N PRO A 169 -22.53 -13.19 32.01
CA PRO A 169 -22.98 -14.09 33.07
C PRO A 169 -21.90 -15.12 33.42
N LEU A 170 -21.74 -15.41 34.71
CA LEU A 170 -20.68 -16.29 35.24
C LEU A 170 -20.92 -17.78 34.97
N ASP A 171 -22.18 -18.14 34.71
CA ASP A 171 -22.69 -19.50 34.52
C ASP A 171 -22.91 -19.84 33.03
N GLY A 172 -22.85 -18.85 32.13
CA GLY A 172 -22.98 -19.02 30.68
C GLY A 172 -24.37 -19.47 30.21
N THR A 173 -25.40 -19.33 31.06
CA THR A 173 -26.75 -19.86 30.80
C THR A 173 -27.59 -19.00 29.85
N HIS A 174 -27.29 -17.71 29.72
CA HIS A 174 -28.03 -16.80 28.86
C HIS A 174 -27.46 -16.73 27.44
N THR A 175 -28.31 -16.95 26.45
CA THR A 175 -28.03 -16.59 25.05
C THR A 175 -27.95 -15.08 24.91
N VAL A 176 -26.73 -14.56 24.90
CA VAL A 176 -26.42 -13.16 24.60
C VAL A 176 -26.84 -12.86 23.16
N GLU A 177 -27.84 -11.99 22.96
CA GLU A 177 -28.00 -11.34 21.65
C GLU A 177 -26.70 -10.60 21.33
N ALA A 178 -26.17 -10.80 20.12
CA ALA A 178 -24.92 -10.16 19.73
C ALA A 178 -25.07 -8.64 19.83
N THR A 179 -24.17 -7.99 20.59
CA THR A 179 -24.09 -6.54 20.67
C THR A 179 -23.98 -5.98 19.24
N PRO A 180 -24.88 -5.08 18.81
CA PRO A 180 -24.88 -4.58 17.43
C PRO A 180 -23.54 -3.93 17.11
N ASP A 181 -22.96 -4.31 15.97
CA ASP A 181 -21.72 -3.69 15.52
C ASP A 181 -21.97 -2.25 15.02
N SER A 182 -20.91 -1.46 14.95
CA SER A 182 -20.92 -0.13 14.32
C SER A 182 -21.59 -0.09 12.93
N GLY A 183 -21.54 -1.18 12.14
CA GLY A 183 -22.20 -1.28 10.85
C GLY A 183 -23.73 -1.44 10.93
N GLU A 184 -24.26 -2.03 11.99
CA GLU A 184 -25.70 -2.00 12.32
C GLU A 184 -26.15 -0.60 12.73
N LEU A 185 -25.37 0.08 13.58
CA LEU A 185 -25.66 1.46 13.95
C LEU A 185 -25.66 2.41 12.75
N HIS A 186 -24.68 2.32 11.85
CA HIS A 186 -24.63 3.19 10.66
C HIS A 186 -25.87 2.99 9.76
N ARG A 187 -26.37 1.75 9.65
CA ARG A 187 -27.63 1.43 8.96
C ARG A 187 -28.88 1.91 9.70
N PHE A 188 -28.82 2.03 11.03
CA PHE A 188 -29.89 2.56 11.87
C PHE A 188 -29.98 4.09 11.81
N LEU A 189 -28.86 4.80 12.01
CA LEU A 189 -28.81 6.26 12.09
C LEU A 189 -29.17 6.95 10.75
N LYS A 190 -28.74 6.36 9.62
CA LYS A 190 -29.02 6.81 8.23
C LYS A 190 -28.62 8.26 7.87
N ASP A 191 -27.95 8.97 8.78
CA ASP A 191 -27.44 10.32 8.59
C ASP A 191 -25.93 10.35 8.88
N ALA A 192 -25.14 10.82 7.92
CA ALA A 192 -23.69 10.98 8.04
C ALA A 192 -23.31 11.94 9.17
N ARG A 193 -24.14 12.94 9.51
CA ARG A 193 -23.88 13.86 10.61
C ARG A 193 -23.94 13.17 11.97
N ARG A 194 -24.96 12.32 12.18
CA ARG A 194 -25.10 11.49 13.39
C ARG A 194 -23.99 10.46 13.52
N ILE A 195 -23.59 9.84 12.41
CA ILE A 195 -22.46 8.91 12.36
C ILE A 195 -21.16 9.63 12.77
N ASN A 196 -20.90 10.82 12.23
CA ASN A 196 -19.72 11.61 12.61
C ASN A 196 -19.76 12.07 14.08
N ALA A 197 -20.93 12.49 14.59
CA ALA A 197 -21.12 12.81 16.00
C ALA A 197 -20.88 11.59 16.91
N PHE A 198 -21.24 10.39 16.45
CA PHE A 198 -20.99 9.15 17.17
C PHE A 198 -19.50 8.78 17.21
N ASP A 199 -18.79 8.93 16.08
CA ASP A 199 -17.33 8.74 16.04
C ASP A 199 -16.59 9.73 16.96
N ASP A 200 -17.02 11.00 16.99
CA ASP A 200 -16.48 12.03 17.88
C ASP A 200 -16.76 11.65 19.36
N LEU A 201 -17.96 11.13 19.67
CA LEU A 201 -18.33 10.65 21.01
C LEU A 201 -17.49 9.45 21.47
N VAL A 202 -17.28 8.45 20.60
CA VAL A 202 -16.41 7.29 20.89
C VAL A 202 -14.95 7.73 21.11
N GLY A 203 -14.45 8.67 20.30
CA GLY A 203 -13.11 9.25 20.47
C GLY A 203 -12.97 10.04 21.78
N HIS A 204 -14.00 10.77 22.19
CA HIS A 204 -14.02 11.45 23.48
C HIS A 204 -14.06 10.47 24.66
N ALA A 205 -14.93 9.45 24.62
CA ALA A 205 -15.03 8.42 25.66
C ALA A 205 -13.73 7.65 25.88
N LEU A 206 -12.96 7.44 24.80
CA LEU A 206 -11.67 6.76 24.86
C LEU A 206 -10.55 7.63 25.46
N THR A 207 -10.54 8.93 25.15
CA THR A 207 -9.36 9.81 25.42
C THR A 207 -9.59 10.89 26.47
N GLY A 208 -10.83 11.31 26.71
CA GLY A 208 -11.19 12.45 27.56
C GLY A 208 -10.76 13.83 27.03
N THR A 209 -10.26 13.93 25.78
CA THR A 209 -9.52 15.12 25.31
C THR A 209 -10.34 16.23 24.62
N GLN A 210 -11.61 16.01 24.30
CA GLN A 210 -12.43 16.97 23.56
C GLN A 210 -13.21 17.91 24.50
N HIS A 211 -12.69 19.13 24.71
CA HIS A 211 -13.29 20.10 25.62
C HIS A 211 -14.70 20.52 25.19
N ASP A 212 -14.87 20.89 23.92
CA ASP A 212 -16.15 21.33 23.34
C ASP A 212 -17.23 20.24 23.48
N LEU A 213 -16.87 18.97 23.29
CA LEU A 213 -17.83 17.86 23.42
C LEU A 213 -18.23 17.63 24.88
N ALA A 214 -17.28 17.73 25.82
CA ALA A 214 -17.58 17.67 27.26
C ALA A 214 -18.51 18.81 27.69
N GLU A 215 -18.39 20.01 27.10
CA GLU A 215 -19.32 21.12 27.35
C GLU A 215 -20.73 20.79 26.84
N VAL A 216 -20.87 20.31 25.60
CA VAL A 216 -22.17 19.89 25.02
C VAL A 216 -22.83 18.81 25.86
N ILE A 217 -22.11 17.73 26.19
CA ILE A 217 -22.62 16.61 27.00
C ILE A 217 -23.02 17.10 28.40
N GLY A 218 -22.20 17.95 29.03
CA GLY A 218 -22.43 18.46 30.39
C GLY A 218 -23.66 19.35 30.53
N ARG A 219 -24.08 20.04 29.47
CA ARG A 219 -25.32 20.84 29.44
C ARG A 219 -26.51 20.17 28.73
N SER A 220 -26.29 19.02 28.11
CA SER A 220 -27.34 18.30 27.37
C SER A 220 -28.41 17.74 28.31
N ALA A 221 -29.67 18.01 27.97
CA ALA A 221 -30.83 17.41 28.59
C ALA A 221 -31.44 16.30 27.71
N ALA A 222 -30.68 15.80 26.72
CA ALA A 222 -31.16 14.81 25.76
C ALA A 222 -31.70 13.54 26.46
N PRO A 223 -32.93 13.10 26.14
CA PRO A 223 -33.55 11.92 26.77
C PRO A 223 -33.00 10.59 26.23
N THR A 224 -32.40 10.60 25.04
CA THR A 224 -31.86 9.41 24.37
C THR A 224 -30.49 9.72 23.79
N LEU A 225 -29.66 8.69 23.57
CA LEU A 225 -28.34 8.89 22.98
C LEU A 225 -28.44 9.44 21.54
N VAL A 226 -29.48 9.06 20.77
CA VAL A 226 -29.73 9.62 19.43
C VAL A 226 -30.00 11.13 19.49
N ALA A 227 -30.74 11.61 20.48
CA ALA A 227 -30.98 13.04 20.67
C ALA A 227 -29.69 13.81 21.03
N LEU A 228 -28.81 13.22 21.85
CA LEU A 228 -27.47 13.80 22.08
C LEU A 228 -26.64 13.86 20.79
N LEU A 229 -26.68 12.82 19.95
CA LEU A 229 -25.99 12.83 18.65
C LEU A 229 -26.53 13.93 17.72
N ASP A 230 -27.83 14.23 17.76
CA ASP A 230 -28.43 15.36 17.03
C ASP A 230 -27.94 16.73 17.56
N GLU A 231 -27.85 16.89 18.88
CA GLU A 231 -27.30 18.11 19.51
C GLU A 231 -25.83 18.33 19.12
N ILE A 232 -24.99 17.31 19.29
CA ILE A 232 -23.56 17.32 18.89
C ILE A 232 -23.41 17.65 17.40
N ALA A 233 -24.17 16.99 16.54
CA ALA A 233 -24.14 17.19 15.09
C ALA A 233 -24.58 18.61 14.67
N THR A 234 -25.48 19.22 15.43
CA THR A 234 -26.01 20.57 15.17
C THR A 234 -25.05 21.65 15.65
N GLU A 235 -24.49 21.51 16.85
CA GLU A 235 -23.68 22.55 17.48
C GLU A 235 -22.20 22.53 17.06
N LEU A 236 -21.58 21.35 16.99
CA LEU A 236 -20.16 21.23 16.64
C LEU A 236 -19.92 21.08 15.12
N GLY A 237 -20.99 20.82 14.36
CA GLY A 237 -20.95 20.51 12.94
C GLY A 237 -20.24 19.18 12.63
N SER A 238 -20.54 18.58 11.49
CA SER A 238 -19.81 17.40 11.00
C SER A 238 -18.54 17.83 10.27
N LEU A 239 -17.36 17.49 10.80
CA LEU A 239 -16.10 17.61 10.04
C LEU A 239 -16.12 16.68 8.82
N THR A 240 -15.67 17.21 7.68
CA THR A 240 -15.50 16.49 6.42
C THR A 240 -14.05 16.57 5.95
N ALA A 241 -13.69 15.78 4.93
CA ALA A 241 -12.37 15.83 4.31
C ALA A 241 -12.03 17.21 3.71
N GLU A 242 -13.03 18.01 3.32
CA GLU A 242 -12.79 19.35 2.76
C GLU A 242 -12.45 20.39 3.84
N ASP A 243 -12.88 20.16 5.10
CA ASP A 243 -12.63 21.06 6.23
C ASP A 243 -11.21 20.92 6.80
N VAL A 244 -10.54 19.80 6.53
CA VAL A 244 -9.20 19.47 7.06
C VAL A 244 -8.19 20.57 6.77
N ALA A 245 -8.17 21.11 5.54
CA ALA A 245 -7.26 22.21 5.18
C ALA A 245 -7.51 23.48 5.99
N GLY A 246 -8.77 23.80 6.30
CA GLY A 246 -9.15 24.95 7.13
C GLY A 246 -8.69 24.78 8.58
N VAL A 247 -8.92 23.60 9.16
CA VAL A 247 -8.48 23.27 10.53
C VAL A 247 -6.96 23.26 10.66
N LEU A 248 -6.23 22.72 9.68
CA LEU A 248 -4.76 22.73 9.68
C LEU A 248 -4.18 24.13 9.43
N ALA A 249 -4.88 25.00 8.69
CA ALA A 249 -4.45 26.38 8.45
C ALA A 249 -4.73 27.32 9.65
N ALA A 250 -5.74 27.02 10.46
CA ALA A 250 -6.10 27.75 11.67
C ALA A 250 -6.21 26.77 12.87
N PRO A 251 -5.07 26.23 13.34
CA PRO A 251 -5.06 25.16 14.35
C PRO A 251 -5.59 25.65 15.70
N THR A 252 -6.81 25.23 16.03
CA THR A 252 -7.35 25.28 17.40
C THR A 252 -7.13 23.94 18.09
N THR A 253 -7.02 23.94 19.43
CA THR A 253 -6.86 22.69 20.20
C THR A 253 -8.00 21.71 19.91
N ALA A 254 -9.25 22.18 19.92
CA ALA A 254 -10.41 21.36 19.61
C ALA A 254 -10.41 20.81 18.17
N GLY A 255 -10.11 21.66 17.18
CA GLY A 255 -10.05 21.24 15.77
C GLY A 255 -8.98 20.17 15.53
N LEU A 256 -7.77 20.36 16.08
CA LEU A 256 -6.71 19.36 16.01
C LEU A 256 -7.11 18.06 16.72
N SER A 257 -7.67 18.11 17.93
CA SER A 257 -8.11 16.91 18.65
C SER A 257 -9.22 16.15 17.91
N ARG A 258 -10.14 16.83 17.23
CA ARG A 258 -11.14 16.15 16.38
C ARG A 258 -10.49 15.47 15.17
N LEU A 259 -9.57 16.14 14.46
CA LEU A 259 -8.81 15.51 13.37
C LEU A 259 -7.96 14.31 13.83
N GLN A 260 -7.38 14.37 15.04
CA GLN A 260 -6.59 13.27 15.61
C GLN A 260 -7.44 12.03 15.89
N ASN A 261 -8.71 12.22 16.24
CA ASN A 261 -9.68 11.14 16.41
C ASN A 261 -10.24 10.60 15.07
N ARG A 262 -10.02 11.35 13.97
CA ARG A 262 -10.52 11.11 12.60
C ARG A 262 -9.40 11.07 11.53
N PRO A 263 -8.40 10.17 11.65
CA PRO A 263 -7.32 10.04 10.66
C PRO A 263 -7.81 9.60 9.27
N ASP A 264 -9.01 9.02 9.19
CA ASP A 264 -9.73 8.70 7.95
C ASP A 264 -10.00 9.94 7.09
N LEU A 265 -10.43 11.05 7.72
CA LEU A 265 -10.67 12.32 7.05
C LEU A 265 -9.39 12.93 6.50
N VAL A 266 -8.29 12.87 7.27
CA VAL A 266 -6.97 13.38 6.86
C VAL A 266 -6.38 12.55 5.72
N THR A 267 -6.55 11.23 5.76
CA THR A 267 -6.16 10.30 4.67
C THR A 267 -6.92 10.65 3.39
N THR A 268 -8.25 10.76 3.49
CA THR A 268 -9.14 11.10 2.36
C THR A 268 -8.85 12.49 1.79
N TRP A 269 -8.57 13.47 2.65
CA TRP A 269 -8.16 14.82 2.26
C TRP A 269 -6.84 14.79 1.48
N ALA A 270 -5.83 14.08 1.98
CA ALA A 270 -4.52 14.00 1.33
C ALA A 270 -4.57 13.28 -0.03
N GLU A 271 -5.46 12.31 -0.20
CA GLU A 271 -5.75 11.69 -1.51
C GLU A 271 -6.39 12.67 -2.51
N ARG A 272 -7.22 13.61 -2.05
CA ARG A 272 -7.91 14.59 -2.92
C ARG A 272 -7.09 15.84 -3.21
N HIS A 273 -6.32 16.29 -2.23
CA HIS A 273 -5.58 17.57 -2.24
C HIS A 273 -4.07 17.34 -2.03
N PRO A 274 -3.39 16.57 -2.90
CA PRO A 274 -2.03 16.12 -2.64
C PRO A 274 -0.99 17.24 -2.52
N ALA A 275 -1.18 18.34 -3.25
CA ALA A 275 -0.30 19.51 -3.14
C ALA A 275 -0.36 20.17 -1.75
N ASP A 276 -1.51 20.09 -1.08
CA ASP A 276 -1.73 20.71 0.22
C ASP A 276 -1.23 19.77 1.33
N ALA A 277 -1.47 18.47 1.19
CA ALA A 277 -0.88 17.46 2.06
C ALA A 277 0.65 17.44 2.02
N LEU A 278 1.29 17.58 0.85
CA LEU A 278 2.75 17.75 0.77
C LEU A 278 3.23 18.98 1.53
N ARG A 279 2.59 20.14 1.33
CA ARG A 279 2.93 21.39 2.05
C ARG A 279 2.72 21.27 3.56
N TYR A 280 1.80 20.44 4.02
CA TYR A 280 1.61 20.12 5.43
C TYR A 280 2.72 19.19 5.96
N LEU A 281 3.06 18.12 5.23
CA LEU A 281 4.15 17.21 5.60
C LEU A 281 5.51 17.91 5.67
N GLU A 282 5.74 18.93 4.84
CA GLU A 282 6.96 19.75 4.84
C GLU A 282 7.14 20.62 6.11
N ARG A 283 6.08 20.86 6.91
CA ARG A 283 6.14 21.72 8.11
C ARG A 283 6.31 20.97 9.43
N ASP A 284 6.01 19.67 9.44
CA ASP A 284 6.12 18.79 10.61
C ASP A 284 5.25 19.18 11.83
N GLU A 285 3.97 19.49 11.60
CA GLU A 285 3.15 20.20 12.61
C GLU A 285 2.38 19.30 13.62
N VAL A 286 2.00 18.05 13.29
CA VAL A 286 1.46 17.05 14.26
C VAL A 286 1.78 15.61 13.82
N PRO A 287 2.50 14.77 14.61
CA PRO A 287 2.94 13.44 14.18
C PRO A 287 1.83 12.47 13.76
N THR A 288 0.73 12.38 14.52
CA THR A 288 -0.39 11.46 14.20
C THR A 288 -1.10 11.84 12.90
N LEU A 289 -1.34 13.14 12.69
CA LEU A 289 -1.94 13.67 11.46
C LEU A 289 -0.96 13.57 10.27
N ARG A 290 0.35 13.69 10.51
CA ARG A 290 1.44 13.53 9.53
C ARG A 290 1.47 12.10 8.97
N VAL A 291 1.34 11.09 9.83
CA VAL A 291 1.23 9.68 9.41
C VAL A 291 -0.03 9.44 8.56
N ALA A 292 -1.19 10.01 8.95
CA ALA A 292 -2.43 9.90 8.17
C ALA A 292 -2.36 10.62 6.81
N ALA A 293 -1.78 11.82 6.76
CA ALA A 293 -1.57 12.55 5.51
C ALA A 293 -0.62 11.82 4.56
N LEU A 294 0.46 11.22 5.08
CA LEU A 294 1.35 10.39 4.27
C LEU A 294 0.65 9.11 3.77
N ALA A 295 -0.18 8.48 4.60
CA ALA A 295 -0.97 7.32 4.20
C ALA A 295 -1.83 7.61 2.96
N GLY A 296 -2.53 8.76 2.95
CA GLY A 296 -3.33 9.20 1.81
C GLY A 296 -2.49 9.45 0.55
N LEU A 297 -1.35 10.14 0.68
CA LEU A 297 -0.44 10.34 -0.45
C LEU A 297 0.14 9.01 -0.98
N VAL A 298 0.42 8.03 -0.12
CA VAL A 298 0.86 6.68 -0.52
C VAL A 298 -0.24 5.91 -1.23
N SER A 299 -1.49 5.97 -0.74
CA SER A 299 -2.66 5.39 -1.40
C SER A 299 -2.86 5.98 -2.80
N LEU A 300 -2.83 7.31 -2.93
CA LEU A 300 -2.92 7.97 -4.22
C LEU A 300 -1.76 7.54 -5.13
N GLN A 301 -0.52 7.56 -4.64
CA GLN A 301 0.68 7.22 -5.41
C GLN A 301 0.67 5.78 -5.97
N ARG A 302 -0.02 4.83 -5.33
CA ARG A 302 -0.24 3.47 -5.85
C ARG A 302 -1.13 3.43 -7.09
N THR A 303 -2.00 4.42 -7.27
CA THR A 303 -3.01 4.46 -8.35
C THR A 303 -2.62 5.35 -9.52
N VAL A 304 -1.60 6.21 -9.38
CA VAL A 304 -1.15 7.14 -10.42
C VAL A 304 0.34 6.95 -10.76
N ALA A 305 0.68 7.16 -12.03
CA ALA A 305 2.07 7.09 -12.51
C ALA A 305 2.89 8.37 -12.20
N ASP A 306 2.20 9.49 -11.95
CA ASP A 306 2.81 10.77 -11.59
C ASP A 306 3.46 10.71 -10.22
N ASN A 307 4.54 11.47 -10.02
CA ASN A 307 5.33 11.44 -8.78
C ASN A 307 4.74 12.36 -7.71
N VAL A 308 3.58 11.97 -7.19
CA VAL A 308 2.83 12.69 -6.15
C VAL A 308 3.64 12.80 -4.86
N LEU A 309 4.31 11.73 -4.43
CA LEU A 309 5.13 11.76 -3.20
C LEU A 309 6.40 12.62 -3.33
N GLY A 310 6.72 13.13 -4.53
CA GLY A 310 8.00 13.81 -4.77
C GLY A 310 9.20 12.90 -4.48
N LEU A 311 9.10 11.61 -4.81
CA LEU A 311 10.20 10.66 -4.70
C LEU A 311 11.42 11.20 -5.45
N PRO A 312 12.65 10.95 -4.98
CA PRO A 312 13.86 11.30 -5.74
C PRO A 312 13.82 10.75 -7.18
N PRO A 313 14.43 11.43 -8.17
CA PRO A 313 15.16 12.69 -8.08
C PRO A 313 14.24 13.92 -8.30
N ALA A 314 13.13 14.04 -7.56
CA ALA A 314 12.39 15.30 -7.51
C ALA A 314 13.28 16.46 -7.01
N ASP A 315 13.18 17.61 -7.66
CA ASP A 315 13.99 18.80 -7.38
C ASP A 315 13.43 19.57 -6.16
N ARG A 316 13.65 19.01 -4.97
CA ARG A 316 13.28 19.59 -3.68
C ARG A 316 14.42 19.41 -2.66
N PRO A 317 15.16 20.48 -2.29
CA PRO A 317 16.23 20.39 -1.29
C PRO A 317 15.75 19.82 0.05
N GLY A 318 16.47 18.85 0.60
CA GLY A 318 16.18 18.23 1.91
C GLY A 318 14.93 17.31 1.96
N TRP A 319 14.06 17.36 0.96
CA TRP A 319 12.85 16.52 0.92
C TRP A 319 13.15 15.02 0.87
N ALA A 320 14.25 14.62 0.22
CA ALA A 320 14.65 13.21 0.14
C ALA A 320 14.95 12.62 1.53
N GLU A 321 15.68 13.36 2.37
CA GLU A 321 15.96 12.99 3.76
C GLU A 321 14.67 12.93 4.60
N HIS A 322 13.83 13.96 4.49
CA HIS A 322 12.57 14.06 5.24
C HIS A 322 11.59 12.95 4.88
N LEU A 323 11.34 12.73 3.59
CA LEU A 323 10.47 11.66 3.08
C LEU A 323 10.96 10.27 3.49
N ALA A 324 12.28 10.05 3.59
CA ALA A 324 12.80 8.79 4.10
C ALA A 324 12.47 8.59 5.59
N ALA A 325 12.48 9.65 6.40
CA ALA A 325 12.06 9.59 7.80
C ALA A 325 10.54 9.35 7.91
N LEU A 326 9.72 10.10 7.16
CA LEU A 326 8.26 9.95 7.11
C LEU A 326 7.84 8.53 6.73
N LEU A 327 8.42 7.95 5.68
CA LEU A 327 8.13 6.56 5.28
C LEU A 327 8.64 5.52 6.29
N THR A 328 9.64 5.86 7.11
CA THR A 328 10.13 4.98 8.18
C THR A 328 9.23 5.03 9.43
N GLU A 329 8.59 6.17 9.69
CA GLU A 329 7.58 6.33 10.73
C GLU A 329 6.24 5.68 10.33
N PHE A 330 5.75 5.94 9.12
CA PHE A 330 4.50 5.40 8.59
C PHE A 330 4.53 3.87 8.47
N GLU A 331 5.64 3.30 8.01
CA GLU A 331 5.84 1.85 7.89
C GLU A 331 7.07 1.44 8.70
N PRO A 332 6.97 1.26 10.04
CA PRO A 332 8.12 0.93 10.88
C PRO A 332 8.67 -0.48 10.58
N HIS A 333 7.83 -1.36 10.06
CA HIS A 333 8.22 -2.72 9.68
C HIS A 333 8.91 -2.75 8.31
N ARG A 334 10.20 -3.11 8.31
CA ARG A 334 11.02 -3.26 7.09
C ARG A 334 10.35 -4.09 5.98
N PRO A 335 9.66 -5.22 6.24
CA PRO A 335 8.98 -5.99 5.17
C PRO A 335 7.93 -5.17 4.42
N ASN A 336 7.19 -4.29 5.10
CA ASN A 336 6.17 -3.45 4.49
C ASN A 336 6.80 -2.36 3.62
N ARG A 337 7.88 -1.72 4.09
CA ARG A 337 8.66 -0.76 3.26
C ARG A 337 9.22 -1.42 2.00
N VAL A 338 9.73 -2.65 2.11
CA VAL A 338 10.19 -3.45 0.95
C VAL A 338 9.02 -3.71 0.00
N ALA A 339 7.85 -4.12 0.51
CA ALA A 339 6.66 -4.38 -0.30
C ALA A 339 6.17 -3.12 -1.05
N LEU A 340 6.11 -1.98 -0.36
CA LEU A 340 5.75 -0.68 -0.93
C LEU A 340 6.74 -0.24 -2.01
N MET A 341 8.06 -0.27 -1.76
CA MET A 341 9.04 0.10 -2.78
C MET A 341 9.00 -0.85 -3.99
N ARG A 342 8.81 -2.16 -3.78
CA ARG A 342 8.60 -3.13 -4.87
C ARG A 342 7.35 -2.84 -5.69
N GLU A 343 6.28 -2.38 -5.05
CA GLU A 343 5.04 -1.97 -5.71
C GLU A 343 5.24 -0.73 -6.59
N LEU A 344 5.88 0.31 -6.06
CA LEU A 344 6.18 1.56 -6.78
C LEU A 344 7.20 1.36 -7.93
N ALA A 345 8.07 0.36 -7.82
CA ALA A 345 9.06 -0.04 -8.83
C ALA A 345 8.54 -1.06 -9.87
N ARG A 346 7.26 -1.44 -9.84
CA ARG A 346 6.67 -2.30 -10.89
C ARG A 346 6.64 -1.56 -12.24
N PRO A 347 6.66 -2.28 -13.38
CA PRO A 347 6.44 -1.67 -14.68
C PRO A 347 5.14 -0.85 -14.71
N GLY A 348 5.24 0.43 -15.12
CA GLY A 348 4.12 1.39 -15.09
C GLY A 348 3.95 2.17 -13.78
N GLY A 349 4.65 1.78 -12.70
CA GLY A 349 4.73 2.55 -11.46
C GLY A 349 5.67 3.75 -11.56
N VAL A 350 5.59 4.66 -10.58
CA VAL A 350 6.38 5.90 -10.51
C VAL A 350 7.90 5.68 -10.53
N LEU A 351 8.39 4.56 -9.99
CA LEU A 351 9.78 4.10 -10.04
C LEU A 351 10.00 2.93 -11.01
N GLY A 352 9.04 2.64 -11.90
CA GLY A 352 9.10 1.53 -12.85
C GLY A 352 10.09 1.73 -14.00
N ASP A 353 10.60 2.95 -14.19
CA ASP A 353 11.69 3.24 -15.12
C ASP A 353 13.06 2.93 -14.46
N PRO A 354 13.91 2.06 -15.08
CA PRO A 354 15.21 1.70 -14.51
C PRO A 354 16.18 2.87 -14.32
N GLU A 355 16.13 3.93 -15.15
CA GLU A 355 17.02 5.08 -14.98
C GLU A 355 16.61 5.91 -13.76
N ARG A 356 15.31 6.20 -13.60
CA ARG A 356 14.73 6.85 -12.41
C ARG A 356 14.97 6.02 -11.15
N LEU A 357 14.72 4.70 -11.17
CA LEU A 357 15.00 3.82 -10.05
C LEU A 357 16.50 3.88 -9.66
N GLY A 358 17.40 3.85 -10.65
CA GLY A 358 18.84 4.03 -10.47
C GLY A 358 19.22 5.36 -9.79
N ALA A 359 18.52 6.45 -10.09
CA ALA A 359 18.71 7.73 -9.42
C ALA A 359 18.27 7.71 -7.94
N THR A 360 17.34 6.83 -7.56
CA THR A 360 16.83 6.73 -6.17
C THR A 360 17.69 5.89 -5.22
N HIS A 361 18.71 5.16 -5.72
CA HIS A 361 19.47 4.18 -4.93
C HIS A 361 19.97 4.69 -3.57
N ASP A 362 20.53 5.90 -3.52
CA ASP A 362 21.13 6.41 -2.28
C ASP A 362 20.03 6.84 -1.27
N TRP A 363 18.83 7.17 -1.75
CA TRP A 363 17.62 7.36 -0.94
C TRP A 363 16.99 6.04 -0.47
N LEU A 364 16.93 5.01 -1.33
CA LEU A 364 16.45 3.67 -0.93
C LEU A 364 17.29 3.10 0.23
N ARG A 365 18.59 3.39 0.29
CA ARG A 365 19.44 3.03 1.45
C ARG A 365 19.02 3.75 2.73
N ARG A 366 18.54 5.00 2.68
CA ARG A 366 18.01 5.73 3.85
C ARG A 366 16.77 5.04 4.45
N LEU A 367 15.98 4.31 3.64
CA LEU A 367 14.85 3.49 4.10
C LEU A 367 15.25 2.16 4.78
N GLY A 368 16.55 1.84 4.84
CA GLY A 368 17.06 0.56 5.34
C GLY A 368 17.04 -0.59 4.32
N LEU A 369 16.96 -0.26 3.03
CA LEU A 369 17.03 -1.22 1.91
C LEU A 369 18.48 -1.39 1.44
N SER A 370 18.84 -2.58 0.96
CA SER A 370 20.20 -2.85 0.50
C SER A 370 20.25 -3.65 -0.81
N PRO A 371 21.26 -3.41 -1.68
CA PRO A 371 21.46 -4.22 -2.88
C PRO A 371 21.69 -5.71 -2.62
N ALA A 372 22.06 -6.10 -1.39
CA ALA A 372 22.27 -7.49 -1.00
C ALA A 372 20.97 -8.21 -0.59
N SER A 373 19.95 -7.46 -0.17
CA SER A 373 18.68 -7.98 0.35
C SER A 373 17.51 -7.77 -0.62
N GLU A 374 17.55 -6.69 -1.41
CA GLU A 374 16.54 -6.30 -2.41
C GLU A 374 17.20 -6.00 -3.77
N PRO A 375 17.94 -6.95 -4.40
CA PRO A 375 18.68 -6.70 -5.64
C PRO A 375 17.81 -6.15 -6.78
N GLU A 376 16.52 -6.50 -6.82
CA GLU A 376 15.54 -5.99 -7.78
C GLU A 376 15.23 -4.49 -7.64
N LEU A 377 15.42 -3.89 -6.46
CA LEU A 377 15.29 -2.46 -6.22
C LEU A 377 16.60 -1.69 -6.49
N PHE A 378 17.70 -2.39 -6.76
CA PHE A 378 19.01 -1.81 -7.00
C PHE A 378 19.63 -2.26 -8.35
N PRO A 379 18.93 -2.07 -9.50
CA PRO A 379 19.44 -2.45 -10.82
C PRO A 379 20.79 -1.76 -11.10
N PRO A 380 21.75 -2.44 -11.74
CA PRO A 380 23.07 -1.86 -12.00
C PRO A 380 22.95 -0.58 -12.85
N ARG A 381 23.74 0.46 -12.54
CA ARG A 381 23.64 1.78 -13.17
C ARG A 381 24.69 1.99 -14.27
N PRO A 382 24.42 1.65 -15.56
CA PRO A 382 25.39 1.84 -16.63
C PRO A 382 25.91 3.28 -16.77
N GLY A 383 25.08 4.29 -16.49
CA GLY A 383 25.50 5.70 -16.55
C GLY A 383 26.65 6.03 -15.58
N VAL A 384 26.73 5.37 -14.42
CA VAL A 384 27.86 5.52 -13.48
C VAL A 384 29.13 4.91 -14.07
N VAL A 385 29.04 3.72 -14.67
CA VAL A 385 30.19 3.08 -15.33
C VAL A 385 30.69 3.93 -16.50
N VAL A 386 29.79 4.51 -17.31
CA VAL A 386 30.16 5.43 -18.40
C VAL A 386 30.83 6.69 -17.86
N ALA A 387 30.30 7.30 -16.79
CA ALA A 387 30.84 8.53 -16.21
C ALA A 387 32.24 8.33 -15.62
N ASP A 388 32.46 7.23 -14.88
CA ASP A 388 33.77 6.90 -14.31
C ASP A 388 34.80 6.62 -15.43
N LEU A 389 34.42 5.90 -16.49
CA LEU A 389 35.26 5.68 -17.68
C LEU A 389 35.58 6.98 -18.44
N ASP A 390 34.66 7.95 -18.49
CA ASP A 390 34.83 9.25 -19.13
C ASP A 390 35.71 10.23 -18.33
N ALA A 391 35.67 10.12 -17.00
CA ALA A 391 36.35 11.03 -16.08
C ALA A 391 37.75 10.56 -15.66
N GLU A 392 37.88 9.27 -15.31
CA GLU A 392 39.11 8.69 -14.79
C GLU A 392 39.91 7.93 -15.86
N GLY A 393 39.23 7.37 -16.87
CA GLY A 393 39.86 6.48 -17.86
C GLY A 393 40.23 5.12 -17.29
N LEU A 394 39.62 4.71 -16.18
CA LEU A 394 39.85 3.48 -15.42
C LEU A 394 38.49 2.83 -15.06
N VAL A 395 38.49 1.54 -14.70
CA VAL A 395 37.36 0.92 -13.99
C VAL A 395 37.49 1.22 -12.48
N SER A 396 36.88 2.32 -12.03
CA SER A 396 36.94 2.74 -10.62
C SER A 396 36.35 1.67 -9.66
N PRO A 397 36.65 1.73 -8.34
CA PRO A 397 35.98 0.89 -7.34
C PRO A 397 34.45 1.06 -7.31
N ARG A 398 33.94 2.25 -7.68
CA ARG A 398 32.51 2.55 -7.79
C ARG A 398 31.90 1.87 -9.02
N ALA A 399 32.53 1.99 -10.18
CA ALA A 399 32.14 1.26 -11.38
C ALA A 399 32.16 -0.26 -11.13
N LEU A 400 33.21 -0.79 -10.49
CA LEU A 400 33.32 -2.20 -10.13
C LEU A 400 32.19 -2.66 -9.19
N ALA A 401 31.74 -1.82 -8.26
CA ALA A 401 30.61 -2.11 -7.39
C ALA A 401 29.26 -2.16 -8.14
N GLU A 402 29.07 -1.36 -9.19
CA GLU A 402 27.90 -1.46 -10.08
C GLU A 402 28.00 -2.69 -11.01
N LEU A 403 29.18 -2.99 -11.56
CA LEU A 403 29.42 -4.18 -12.39
C LEU A 403 29.12 -5.48 -11.63
N ARG A 404 29.51 -5.59 -10.36
CA ARG A 404 29.23 -6.75 -9.50
C ARG A 404 27.73 -7.01 -9.25
N ARG A 405 26.87 -6.00 -9.40
CA ARG A 405 25.40 -6.17 -9.29
C ARG A 405 24.76 -6.64 -10.60
N ALA A 406 25.47 -6.57 -11.72
CA ALA A 406 24.92 -6.89 -13.02
C ALA A 406 24.86 -8.41 -13.23
N PRO A 407 23.75 -8.96 -13.78
CA PRO A 407 23.68 -10.38 -14.17
C PRO A 407 24.72 -10.79 -15.22
N LYS A 408 25.26 -9.81 -15.97
CA LYS A 408 26.31 -10.01 -16.99
C LYS A 408 27.35 -8.88 -16.87
N PRO A 409 28.27 -8.93 -15.88
CA PRO A 409 29.20 -7.83 -15.57
C PRO A 409 30.06 -7.42 -16.76
N ALA A 410 30.67 -8.39 -17.46
CA ALA A 410 31.49 -8.12 -18.62
C ALA A 410 30.70 -7.41 -19.74
N ARG A 411 29.47 -7.86 -20.02
CA ARG A 411 28.61 -7.20 -21.02
C ARG A 411 28.27 -5.76 -20.63
N LEU A 412 27.93 -5.50 -19.37
CA LEU A 412 27.65 -4.14 -18.90
C LEU A 412 28.86 -3.21 -19.05
N LEU A 413 30.07 -3.70 -18.76
CA LEU A 413 31.32 -2.95 -18.95
C LEU A 413 31.57 -2.62 -20.43
N LEU A 414 31.37 -3.58 -21.32
CA LEU A 414 31.57 -3.40 -22.77
C LEU A 414 30.49 -2.48 -23.38
N ASP A 415 29.23 -2.63 -22.96
CA ASP A 415 28.12 -1.75 -23.33
C ASP A 415 28.31 -0.32 -22.77
N ALA A 416 29.05 -0.14 -21.66
CA ALA A 416 29.43 1.18 -21.15
C ALA A 416 30.61 1.78 -21.95
N ALA A 417 31.67 1.00 -22.18
CA ALA A 417 32.86 1.44 -22.92
C ALA A 417 32.56 1.83 -24.38
N THR A 418 31.58 1.19 -25.03
CA THR A 418 31.10 1.58 -26.36
C THR A 418 30.25 2.87 -26.37
N ARG A 419 29.76 3.33 -25.21
CA ARG A 419 29.07 4.63 -25.06
C ARG A 419 30.00 5.76 -24.61
N ALA A 420 31.02 5.45 -23.82
CA ALA A 420 32.07 6.37 -23.35
C ALA A 420 32.81 7.10 -24.50
N ARG A 421 33.46 8.21 -24.17
CA ARG A 421 34.32 9.00 -25.06
C ARG A 421 35.42 8.11 -25.69
N PRO A 422 35.93 8.47 -26.87
CA PRO A 422 37.02 7.72 -27.51
C PRO A 422 38.26 7.62 -26.60
N MET A 423 38.60 6.40 -26.20
CA MET A 423 39.62 6.09 -25.19
C MET A 423 41.05 6.05 -25.75
N ALA A 424 42.02 6.21 -24.84
CA ALA A 424 43.41 5.83 -25.08
C ALA A 424 43.53 4.30 -25.25
N PRO A 425 44.52 3.78 -26.02
CA PRO A 425 44.64 2.34 -26.25
C PRO A 425 44.97 1.58 -24.96
N GLU A 426 45.66 2.20 -24.00
CA GLU A 426 45.98 1.66 -22.68
C GLU A 426 44.69 1.46 -21.87
N THR A 427 43.89 2.53 -21.70
CA THR A 427 42.55 2.46 -21.07
C THR A 427 41.63 1.43 -21.75
N ALA A 428 41.68 1.31 -23.08
CA ALA A 428 40.90 0.30 -23.79
C ALA A 428 41.42 -1.13 -23.54
N ALA A 429 42.72 -1.31 -23.31
CA ALA A 429 43.31 -2.58 -22.88
C ALA A 429 42.88 -2.94 -21.45
N ASP A 430 42.95 -2.00 -20.51
CA ASP A 430 42.46 -2.15 -19.12
C ASP A 430 41.01 -2.62 -19.10
N VAL A 431 40.12 -1.96 -19.86
CA VAL A 431 38.70 -2.29 -19.94
C VAL A 431 38.46 -3.68 -20.53
N LEU A 432 39.13 -4.04 -21.63
CA LEU A 432 39.00 -5.35 -22.25
C LEU A 432 39.61 -6.47 -21.39
N ALA A 433 40.69 -6.21 -20.67
CA ALA A 433 41.29 -7.12 -19.69
C ALA A 433 40.36 -7.35 -18.49
N HIS A 434 39.74 -6.29 -17.96
CA HIS A 434 38.70 -6.41 -16.92
C HIS A 434 37.48 -7.20 -17.43
N ALA A 435 37.03 -6.98 -18.67
CA ALA A 435 35.95 -7.77 -19.25
C ALA A 435 36.31 -9.26 -19.39
N ALA A 436 37.55 -9.57 -19.79
CA ALA A 436 38.06 -10.95 -19.85
C ALA A 436 38.13 -11.60 -18.46
N ALA A 437 38.62 -10.88 -17.45
CA ALA A 437 38.62 -11.34 -16.05
C ALA A 437 37.20 -11.54 -15.48
N LEU A 438 36.21 -10.80 -15.99
CA LEU A 438 34.77 -10.98 -15.72
C LEU A 438 34.11 -12.06 -16.61
N GLY A 439 34.89 -12.85 -17.35
CA GLY A 439 34.42 -14.02 -18.11
C GLY A 439 34.08 -13.78 -19.59
N ALA A 440 34.40 -12.63 -20.18
CA ALA A 440 34.25 -12.44 -21.62
C ALA A 440 35.35 -13.19 -22.40
N THR A 441 34.95 -14.25 -23.12
CA THR A 441 35.85 -15.04 -23.98
C THR A 441 35.99 -14.44 -25.38
N ASP A 442 34.91 -13.91 -25.95
CA ASP A 442 34.91 -13.21 -27.23
C ASP A 442 35.01 -11.68 -27.04
N LEU A 443 36.12 -11.11 -27.52
CA LEU A 443 36.38 -9.67 -27.51
C LEU A 443 36.27 -9.04 -28.92
N HIS A 444 35.77 -9.78 -29.92
CA HIS A 444 35.70 -9.35 -31.31
C HIS A 444 34.86 -8.08 -31.53
N GLU A 445 33.56 -8.16 -31.21
CA GLU A 445 32.63 -7.03 -31.38
C GLU A 445 33.01 -5.80 -30.53
N PRO A 446 33.39 -5.92 -29.24
CA PRO A 446 33.84 -4.77 -28.46
C PRO A 446 35.14 -4.13 -28.97
N ALA A 447 36.16 -4.93 -29.34
CA ALA A 447 37.39 -4.39 -29.88
C ALA A 447 37.17 -3.71 -31.25
N GLN A 448 36.26 -4.24 -32.06
CA GLN A 448 35.79 -3.59 -33.28
C GLN A 448 35.15 -2.23 -32.97
N ALA A 449 34.18 -2.17 -32.06
CA ALA A 449 33.48 -0.94 -31.70
C ALA A 449 34.41 0.14 -31.09
N LEU A 450 35.28 -0.25 -30.16
CA LEU A 450 36.29 0.64 -29.57
C LEU A 450 37.27 1.16 -30.64
N THR A 451 37.77 0.29 -31.52
CA THR A 451 38.62 0.69 -32.65
C THR A 451 37.89 1.64 -33.59
N GLN A 452 36.62 1.40 -33.91
CA GLN A 452 35.81 2.30 -34.75
C GLN A 452 35.67 3.69 -34.11
N ARG A 453 35.36 3.78 -32.80
CA ARG A 453 35.23 5.05 -32.05
C ARG A 453 36.56 5.80 -31.93
N ALA A 454 37.62 5.14 -31.47
CA ALA A 454 38.97 5.71 -31.32
C ALA A 454 39.50 6.29 -32.64
N THR A 455 39.14 5.66 -33.76
CA THR A 455 39.60 6.08 -35.08
C THR A 455 38.65 7.06 -35.77
N ALA A 456 37.39 7.21 -35.34
CA ALA A 456 36.41 8.13 -35.96
C ALA A 456 36.88 9.58 -35.97
N ARG A 457 37.44 10.07 -34.85
CA ARG A 457 38.04 11.41 -34.76
C ARG A 457 39.27 11.63 -35.65
N ARG A 458 39.89 10.55 -36.15
CA ARG A 458 41.15 10.59 -36.94
C ARG A 458 40.91 10.52 -38.46
N ALA A 459 39.66 10.61 -38.92
CA ALA A 459 39.28 10.44 -40.31
C ALA A 459 39.57 11.64 -41.23
N LEU A 460 39.90 12.81 -40.68
CA LEU A 460 40.09 14.06 -41.44
C LEU A 460 41.31 14.06 -42.39
N VAL A 461 42.26 13.13 -42.25
CA VAL A 461 43.40 12.95 -43.18
C VAL A 461 43.61 11.46 -43.50
N PRO A 462 43.25 10.96 -44.71
CA PRO A 462 43.14 9.52 -44.98
C PRO A 462 44.43 8.69 -44.84
N ALA A 463 45.61 9.28 -45.04
CA ALA A 463 46.90 8.55 -44.94
C ALA A 463 47.46 8.57 -43.51
N ALA A 464 47.48 9.74 -42.87
CA ALA A 464 47.95 9.89 -41.49
C ALA A 464 47.03 9.17 -40.49
N GLY A 465 45.70 9.29 -40.69
CA GLY A 465 44.69 8.59 -39.89
C GLY A 465 44.93 7.08 -39.83
N ARG A 466 45.13 6.42 -40.98
CA ARG A 466 45.36 4.96 -41.04
C ARG A 466 46.60 4.51 -40.26
N ARG A 467 47.73 5.23 -40.34
CA ARG A 467 48.94 4.91 -39.56
C ARG A 467 48.78 5.17 -38.06
N ALA A 468 47.94 6.12 -37.66
CA ALA A 468 47.62 6.37 -36.26
C ALA A 468 46.61 5.34 -35.70
N SER A 469 45.66 4.90 -36.52
CA SER A 469 44.70 3.85 -36.18
C SER A 469 45.36 2.49 -35.99
N ALA A 470 46.30 2.11 -36.85
CA ALA A 470 47.03 0.85 -36.71
C ALA A 470 47.97 0.83 -35.50
N ARG A 471 48.64 1.96 -35.20
CA ARG A 471 49.45 2.09 -33.97
C ARG A 471 48.60 2.03 -32.70
N TRP A 472 47.38 2.56 -32.71
CA TRP A 472 46.44 2.44 -31.59
C TRP A 472 46.00 1.00 -31.37
N LEU A 473 45.71 0.25 -32.44
CA LEU A 473 45.35 -1.17 -32.33
C LEU A 473 46.55 -2.04 -31.90
N ALA A 474 47.79 -1.71 -32.32
CA ALA A 474 48.99 -2.38 -31.80
C ALA A 474 49.16 -2.14 -30.29
N ALA A 475 49.17 -0.88 -29.85
CA ALA A 475 49.27 -0.53 -28.43
C ALA A 475 48.15 -1.14 -27.55
N LEU A 476 46.94 -1.30 -28.10
CA LEU A 476 45.86 -2.04 -27.44
C LEU A 476 46.23 -3.51 -27.19
N LEU A 477 46.82 -4.18 -28.18
CA LEU A 477 47.21 -5.58 -28.10
C LEU A 477 48.43 -5.79 -27.19
N ASP A 478 49.37 -4.84 -27.19
CA ASP A 478 50.52 -4.79 -26.29
C ASP A 478 50.04 -4.63 -24.83
N GLY A 479 49.11 -3.70 -24.58
CA GLY A 479 48.46 -3.54 -23.27
C GLY A 479 47.74 -4.81 -22.82
N LEU A 480 46.95 -5.44 -23.69
CA LEU A 480 46.30 -6.71 -23.38
C LEU A 480 47.30 -7.82 -23.04
N ALA A 481 48.48 -7.83 -23.67
CA ALA A 481 49.55 -8.76 -23.34
C ALA A 481 50.12 -8.48 -21.94
N ALA A 482 50.35 -7.21 -21.60
CA ALA A 482 50.82 -6.78 -20.28
C ALA A 482 49.84 -7.12 -19.13
N HIS A 483 48.52 -7.11 -19.40
CA HIS A 483 47.51 -7.58 -18.45
C HIS A 483 47.32 -9.11 -18.42
N GLY A 484 48.15 -9.88 -19.15
CA GLY A 484 48.08 -11.34 -19.15
C GLY A 484 46.88 -11.94 -19.88
N VAL A 485 46.24 -11.20 -20.78
CA VAL A 485 45.05 -11.68 -21.51
C VAL A 485 45.45 -12.82 -22.47
N PRO A 486 44.72 -13.96 -22.47
CA PRO A 486 45.04 -15.12 -23.29
C PRO A 486 45.22 -14.81 -24.79
N PRO A 487 46.14 -15.49 -25.50
CA PRO A 487 46.34 -15.30 -26.95
C PRO A 487 45.06 -15.42 -27.77
N GLU A 488 44.12 -16.28 -27.37
CA GLU A 488 42.83 -16.50 -28.03
C GLU A 488 41.96 -15.23 -27.98
N SER A 489 41.83 -14.62 -26.80
CA SER A 489 41.07 -13.37 -26.60
C SER A 489 41.79 -12.17 -27.22
N ARG A 490 43.13 -12.16 -27.26
CA ARG A 490 43.90 -11.17 -28.03
C ARG A 490 43.69 -11.32 -29.55
N ARG A 491 43.58 -12.56 -30.05
CA ARG A 491 43.28 -12.86 -31.47
C ARG A 491 41.86 -12.42 -31.86
N THR A 492 40.84 -12.62 -31.01
CA THR A 492 39.48 -12.11 -31.29
C THR A 492 39.46 -10.59 -31.33
N ALA A 493 40.13 -9.93 -30.38
CA ALA A 493 40.30 -8.47 -30.35
C ALA A 493 41.02 -7.92 -31.60
N LEU A 494 42.13 -8.54 -32.01
CA LEU A 494 42.85 -8.20 -33.25
C LEU A 494 41.93 -8.34 -34.47
N ASN A 495 41.18 -9.43 -34.60
CA ASN A 495 40.24 -9.62 -35.70
C ASN A 495 39.16 -8.52 -35.76
N GLY A 496 38.64 -8.10 -34.60
CA GLY A 496 37.66 -7.01 -34.50
C GLY A 496 38.25 -5.66 -34.92
N GLY A 497 39.43 -5.34 -34.42
CA GLY A 497 40.19 -4.16 -34.83
C GLY A 497 40.53 -4.15 -36.32
N LEU A 498 40.97 -5.27 -36.90
CA LEU A 498 41.22 -5.39 -38.33
C LEU A 498 39.95 -5.16 -39.16
N LEU A 499 38.81 -5.68 -38.73
CA LEU A 499 37.52 -5.45 -39.39
C LEU A 499 37.13 -3.97 -39.36
N ALA A 500 37.28 -3.31 -38.20
CA ALA A 500 37.09 -1.86 -38.05
C ALA A 500 37.99 -1.02 -38.97
N LEU A 501 39.24 -1.43 -39.18
CA LEU A 501 40.19 -0.77 -40.08
C LEU A 501 39.86 -1.03 -41.56
N ARG A 502 39.47 -2.27 -41.93
CA ARG A 502 39.09 -2.65 -43.30
C ARG A 502 37.84 -1.93 -43.78
N ALA A 503 36.85 -1.74 -42.90
CA ALA A 503 35.60 -1.01 -43.19
C ALA A 503 35.80 0.44 -43.68
N ARG A 504 37.00 1.01 -43.51
CA ARG A 504 37.35 2.39 -43.92
C ARG A 504 38.00 2.52 -45.30
N GLY A 505 38.15 1.41 -46.03
CA GLY A 505 38.73 1.39 -47.36
C GLY A 505 40.26 1.55 -47.38
N GLY A 506 40.97 0.46 -47.68
CA GLY A 506 42.43 0.47 -47.78
C GLY A 506 43.00 -0.85 -48.25
N ARG A 507 44.33 -0.90 -48.41
CA ARG A 507 45.08 -2.16 -48.45
C ARG A 507 44.97 -2.85 -47.08
N ASP A 508 45.25 -4.16 -47.05
CA ASP A 508 45.12 -4.96 -45.84
C ASP A 508 45.90 -4.35 -44.64
N PRO A 509 45.29 -4.14 -43.46
CA PRO A 509 45.97 -3.46 -42.35
C PRO A 509 47.19 -4.20 -41.81
N LEU A 510 47.27 -5.53 -41.98
CA LEU A 510 48.46 -6.35 -41.65
C LEU A 510 49.69 -6.00 -42.49
N ALA A 511 49.52 -5.26 -43.59
CA ALA A 511 50.66 -4.71 -44.33
C ALA A 511 51.42 -3.62 -43.56
N LEU A 512 50.87 -3.08 -42.46
CA LEU A 512 51.52 -2.07 -41.61
C LEU A 512 52.41 -2.75 -40.55
N PRO A 513 53.70 -2.34 -40.39
CA PRO A 513 54.66 -3.04 -39.51
C PRO A 513 54.13 -3.36 -38.11
N ALA A 514 53.57 -2.36 -37.42
CA ALA A 514 53.06 -2.48 -36.04
C ALA A 514 51.92 -3.51 -35.85
N LEU A 515 51.17 -3.85 -36.90
CA LEU A 515 50.13 -4.90 -36.82
C LEU A 515 50.60 -6.25 -37.36
N ARG A 516 51.69 -6.28 -38.13
CA ARG A 516 52.27 -7.52 -38.66
C ARG A 516 52.97 -8.32 -37.57
N GLU A 517 53.68 -7.62 -36.69
CA GLU A 517 54.40 -8.21 -35.56
C GLU A 517 53.41 -8.85 -34.57
N ALA A 518 52.48 -8.06 -34.01
CA ALA A 518 51.39 -8.55 -33.17
C ALA A 518 50.53 -9.64 -33.86
N GLY A 519 50.35 -9.57 -35.18
CA GLY A 519 49.66 -10.62 -35.95
C GLY A 519 50.36 -11.97 -35.91
N ARG A 520 51.70 -11.98 -36.11
CA ARG A 520 52.51 -13.21 -36.07
C ARG A 520 52.56 -13.82 -34.67
N GLU A 521 52.73 -12.99 -33.63
CA GLU A 521 52.73 -13.45 -32.24
C GLU A 521 51.41 -14.14 -31.86
N LEU A 522 50.29 -13.67 -32.42
CA LEU A 522 48.97 -14.27 -32.23
C LEU A 522 48.67 -15.39 -33.24
N GLY A 523 49.65 -15.84 -34.02
CA GLY A 523 49.53 -16.99 -34.94
C GLY A 523 48.74 -16.71 -36.21
N LEU A 524 48.57 -15.45 -36.62
CA LEU A 524 48.15 -15.14 -37.99
C LEU A 524 49.36 -15.29 -38.91
N THR A 525 49.31 -16.26 -39.82
CA THR A 525 50.28 -16.37 -40.91
C THR A 525 50.24 -15.11 -41.78
N ASP A 526 51.40 -14.67 -42.28
CA ASP A 526 51.48 -13.52 -43.18
C ASP A 526 50.50 -13.74 -44.35
N PRO A 527 49.65 -12.75 -44.71
CA PRO A 527 48.78 -12.88 -45.86
C PRO A 527 49.65 -13.12 -47.09
N GLU A 528 49.38 -14.21 -47.83
CA GLU A 528 50.03 -14.46 -49.11
C GLU A 528 50.03 -13.16 -49.93
N PRO A 529 51.18 -12.74 -50.48
CA PRO A 529 51.29 -11.46 -51.15
C PRO A 529 50.30 -11.44 -52.32
N ALA A 530 49.18 -10.72 -52.12
CA ALA A 530 48.05 -10.76 -53.02
C ALA A 530 48.54 -10.55 -54.47
N PRO A 531 48.27 -11.49 -55.39
CA PRO A 531 48.91 -11.52 -56.69
C PRO A 531 48.71 -10.16 -57.37
N SER A 532 49.80 -9.61 -57.89
CA SER A 532 49.89 -8.22 -58.37
C SER A 532 49.11 -8.01 -59.67
N THR A 533 47.78 -8.12 -59.57
CA THR A 533 46.82 -7.97 -60.66
C THR A 533 46.57 -6.49 -60.90
N SER A 534 47.42 -5.89 -61.74
CA SER A 534 47.16 -4.60 -62.40
C SER A 534 45.73 -4.54 -62.97
N ASP A 535 45.27 -5.66 -63.53
CA ASP A 535 44.00 -5.78 -64.26
C ASP A 535 42.76 -5.75 -63.34
N GLY A 536 42.91 -6.16 -62.07
CA GLY A 536 41.83 -6.10 -61.09
C GLY A 536 41.42 -4.67 -60.73
N ARG A 537 42.34 -3.71 -60.84
CA ARG A 537 42.06 -2.30 -60.52
C ARG A 537 41.15 -1.64 -61.56
N LEU A 538 41.35 -1.94 -62.85
CA LEU A 538 40.52 -1.41 -63.93
C LEU A 538 39.08 -1.93 -63.84
N ARG A 539 38.89 -3.25 -63.66
CA ARG A 539 37.55 -3.84 -63.45
C ARG A 539 36.86 -3.32 -62.19
N GLY A 540 37.57 -3.22 -61.06
CA GLY A 540 37.01 -2.69 -59.81
C GLY A 540 36.65 -1.20 -59.87
N TRP A 541 37.39 -0.40 -60.65
CA TRP A 541 37.11 1.02 -60.86
C TRP A 541 35.90 1.23 -61.79
N LEU A 542 35.83 0.49 -62.90
CA LEU A 542 34.69 0.49 -63.82
C LEU A 542 33.39 0.02 -63.13
N LEU A 543 33.45 -1.04 -62.31
CA LEU A 543 32.27 -1.51 -61.56
C LEU A 543 31.76 -0.47 -60.56
N ARG A 544 32.67 0.25 -59.88
CA ARG A 544 32.30 1.33 -58.93
C ARG A 544 31.69 2.54 -59.63
N ILE A 545 32.17 2.88 -60.83
CA ILE A 545 31.54 3.93 -61.66
C ILE A 545 30.15 3.48 -62.11
N GLY A 546 30.00 2.24 -62.60
CA GLY A 546 28.70 1.70 -62.99
C GLY A 546 27.68 1.70 -61.85
N ILE A 547 28.06 1.25 -60.66
CA ILE A 547 27.19 1.27 -59.47
C ILE A 547 26.86 2.70 -59.04
N SER A 548 27.84 3.63 -59.04
CA SER A 548 27.59 5.02 -58.65
C SER A 548 26.67 5.74 -59.63
N ALA A 549 26.83 5.49 -60.93
CA ALA A 549 25.94 5.99 -61.98
C ALA A 549 24.52 5.41 -61.84
N LEU A 550 24.39 4.12 -61.53
CA LEU A 550 23.09 3.47 -61.28
C LEU A 550 22.38 4.06 -60.05
N VAL A 551 23.09 4.29 -58.95
CA VAL A 551 22.52 4.92 -57.75
C VAL A 551 22.08 6.37 -58.03
N LEU A 552 22.88 7.15 -58.75
CA LEU A 552 22.48 8.51 -59.16
C LEU A 552 21.26 8.51 -60.09
N LEU A 553 21.18 7.55 -61.02
CA LEU A 553 20.02 7.37 -61.91
C LEU A 553 18.75 7.04 -61.10
N LEU A 554 18.86 6.14 -60.11
CA LEU A 554 17.75 5.77 -59.23
C LEU A 554 17.31 6.93 -58.32
N CYS A 555 18.24 7.73 -57.79
CA CYS A 555 17.92 8.93 -57.03
C CYS A 555 17.24 10.01 -57.89
N ALA A 556 17.69 10.21 -59.13
CA ALA A 556 17.05 11.11 -60.08
C ALA A 556 15.63 10.65 -60.43
N LEU A 557 15.44 9.35 -60.66
CA LEU A 557 14.13 8.75 -60.92
C LEU A 557 13.18 8.90 -59.73
N ALA A 558 13.66 8.66 -58.50
CA ALA A 558 12.89 8.83 -57.28
C ALA A 558 12.46 10.30 -57.06
N LEU A 559 13.34 11.26 -57.33
CA LEU A 559 13.01 12.69 -57.25
C LEU A 559 12.00 13.11 -58.32
N PHE A 560 12.13 12.58 -59.55
CA PHE A 560 11.20 12.85 -60.64
C PHE A 560 9.79 12.30 -60.34
N LEU A 561 9.69 11.08 -59.81
CA LEU A 561 8.43 10.47 -59.36
C LEU A 561 7.82 11.20 -58.15
N SER A 562 8.65 11.78 -57.27
CA SER A 562 8.17 12.52 -56.09
C SER A 562 7.67 13.94 -56.42
N GLY A 563 8.10 14.51 -57.55
CA GLY A 563 7.74 15.88 -57.96
C GLY A 563 6.36 16.01 -58.63
N ALA A 564 5.70 14.91 -58.98
CA ALA A 564 4.54 14.90 -59.86
C ALA A 564 3.17 15.04 -59.16
N GLY A 565 3.10 15.34 -57.86
CA GLY A 565 1.80 15.39 -57.18
C GLY A 565 1.75 16.06 -55.80
N ARG A 566 1.46 17.37 -55.79
CA ARG A 566 0.27 17.98 -55.11
C ARG A 566 0.35 19.51 -55.11
N GLN A 567 -0.67 20.15 -55.66
CA GLN A 567 -1.00 21.57 -55.44
C GLN A 567 -2.33 21.66 -54.67
N HIS A 568 -2.53 22.80 -53.98
CA HIS A 568 -3.79 23.26 -53.35
C HIS A 568 -4.26 22.52 -52.06
N ALA A 569 -4.81 23.17 -51.03
CA ALA A 569 -5.08 24.61 -50.79
C ALA A 569 -5.19 24.99 -49.29
N LEU A 570 -5.41 26.29 -49.05
CA LEU A 570 -5.61 27.05 -47.79
C LEU A 570 -7.12 27.42 -47.60
N ALA A 571 -7.67 27.75 -46.42
CA ALA A 571 -7.10 27.81 -45.07
C ALA A 571 -8.06 27.40 -43.89
N PRO A 572 -8.84 28.27 -43.19
CA PRO A 572 -8.83 28.20 -41.70
C PRO A 572 -10.25 28.20 -41.03
N PRO A 573 -10.50 28.65 -39.77
CA PRO A 573 -10.94 27.70 -38.72
C PRO A 573 -12.19 28.07 -37.87
N ALA A 574 -12.89 27.06 -37.35
CA ALA A 574 -13.80 27.11 -36.18
C ALA A 574 -14.09 25.66 -35.72
N GLY A 575 -14.40 25.31 -34.47
CA GLY A 575 -14.49 26.07 -33.21
C GLY A 575 -14.44 25.10 -32.00
N LEU A 576 -14.72 25.59 -30.79
CA LEU A 576 -14.69 24.81 -29.53
C LEU A 576 -15.79 23.73 -29.44
N PRO A 577 -15.52 22.63 -28.73
CA PRO A 577 -16.33 22.24 -27.56
C PRO A 577 -15.43 22.01 -26.33
N ALA A 578 -15.76 22.57 -25.16
CA ALA A 578 -16.80 22.12 -24.21
C ALA A 578 -16.41 20.83 -23.45
N ALA A 579 -16.47 20.90 -22.12
CA ALA A 579 -15.85 19.94 -21.22
C ALA A 579 -16.54 18.56 -21.21
N ALA A 580 -15.73 17.50 -21.28
CA ALA A 580 -16.16 16.13 -21.01
C ALA A 580 -15.84 15.77 -19.56
N THR A 581 -16.87 15.63 -18.71
CA THR A 581 -16.76 15.02 -17.38
C THR A 581 -16.31 13.56 -17.52
N LYS A 582 -15.14 13.21 -16.96
CA LYS A 582 -14.71 11.81 -16.87
C LYS A 582 -15.64 11.04 -15.93
N ALA A 583 -16.20 9.95 -16.42
CA ALA A 583 -16.81 8.92 -15.57
C ALA A 583 -15.75 8.23 -14.69
N PRO A 584 -16.13 7.67 -13.52
CA PRO A 584 -15.22 6.89 -12.68
C PRO A 584 -14.64 5.66 -13.41
N PRO A 585 -13.50 5.12 -12.96
CA PRO A 585 -12.85 3.98 -13.61
C PRO A 585 -13.75 2.73 -13.59
N ALA A 586 -13.87 2.07 -14.73
CA ALA A 586 -14.68 0.86 -14.86
C ALA A 586 -13.99 -0.37 -14.23
N THR A 587 -14.80 -1.19 -13.55
CA THR A 587 -14.40 -2.50 -13.00
C THR A 587 -13.83 -3.41 -14.10
N GLU A 588 -12.55 -3.82 -14.01
CA GLU A 588 -11.90 -4.66 -15.05
C GLU A 588 -12.37 -6.12 -14.94
N VAL A 589 -13.49 -6.44 -15.59
CA VAL A 589 -14.00 -7.82 -15.71
C VAL A 589 -13.16 -8.61 -16.72
N ARG A 590 -12.17 -9.38 -16.23
CA ARG A 590 -11.26 -10.18 -17.06
C ARG A 590 -11.84 -11.54 -17.43
N ALA A 591 -12.59 -11.59 -18.53
CA ALA A 591 -13.15 -12.83 -19.06
C ALA A 591 -12.18 -13.60 -19.99
N THR A 592 -11.39 -14.52 -19.46
CA THR A 592 -10.50 -15.40 -20.26
C THR A 592 -11.23 -16.58 -20.89
N ARG A 593 -11.37 -16.58 -22.22
CA ARG A 593 -11.99 -17.68 -22.99
C ARG A 593 -11.03 -18.87 -23.15
N LYS A 594 -11.01 -19.81 -22.19
CA LYS A 594 -10.49 -21.17 -22.43
C LYS A 594 -11.55 -22.02 -23.13
N GLN A 595 -11.55 -22.01 -24.45
CA GLN A 595 -12.44 -22.87 -25.24
C GLN A 595 -11.86 -24.29 -25.35
N GLN A 596 -12.23 -25.19 -24.43
CA GLN A 596 -12.04 -26.62 -24.63
C GLN A 596 -13.05 -27.11 -25.68
N SER A 597 -12.57 -27.27 -26.91
CA SER A 597 -13.34 -27.81 -28.03
C SER A 597 -13.32 -29.34 -28.02
N THR A 598 -14.34 -29.96 -27.42
CA THR A 598 -14.78 -31.31 -27.81
C THR A 598 -16.13 -31.17 -28.52
N VAL A 599 -16.24 -31.81 -29.70
CA VAL A 599 -17.24 -31.44 -30.73
C VAL A 599 -18.70 -31.75 -30.34
N ASP A 600 -18.94 -32.60 -29.35
CA ASP A 600 -20.26 -32.91 -28.78
C ASP A 600 -20.28 -32.77 -27.24
N GLY A 601 -19.50 -31.83 -26.69
CA GLY A 601 -19.40 -31.58 -25.24
C GLY A 601 -20.27 -30.41 -24.74
N PRO A 602 -20.68 -30.42 -23.46
CA PRO A 602 -21.34 -29.26 -22.85
C PRO A 602 -20.39 -28.06 -22.83
N VAL A 603 -20.89 -26.90 -23.28
CA VAL A 603 -20.09 -25.67 -23.30
C VAL A 603 -19.87 -25.19 -21.87
N SER A 604 -18.61 -25.14 -21.47
CA SER A 604 -18.16 -24.50 -20.23
C SER A 604 -17.47 -23.17 -20.53
N PHE A 605 -17.64 -22.20 -19.63
CA PHE A 605 -16.86 -20.97 -19.61
C PHE A 605 -16.60 -20.52 -18.17
N THR A 606 -15.44 -19.91 -17.97
CA THR A 606 -14.98 -19.35 -16.70
C THR A 606 -15.15 -17.83 -16.73
N VAL A 607 -15.79 -17.26 -15.71
CA VAL A 607 -15.73 -15.83 -15.40
C VAL A 607 -14.91 -15.64 -14.12
N VAL A 608 -14.00 -14.67 -14.12
CA VAL A 608 -13.14 -14.33 -12.97
C VAL A 608 -13.44 -12.89 -12.53
N PHE A 609 -13.76 -12.72 -11.25
CA PHE A 609 -14.00 -11.42 -10.63
C PHE A 609 -12.81 -11.02 -9.75
N GLU A 610 -12.24 -9.82 -9.92
CA GLU A 610 -11.06 -9.37 -9.16
C GLU A 610 -11.39 -8.21 -8.19
N SER A 611 -10.91 -8.35 -6.94
CA SER A 611 -10.76 -7.38 -5.82
C SER A 611 -11.86 -6.35 -5.47
N SER A 612 -12.56 -5.74 -6.42
CA SER A 612 -13.75 -4.90 -6.18
C SER A 612 -14.98 -5.67 -6.68
N PHE A 613 -15.66 -6.34 -5.75
CA PHE A 613 -16.83 -7.18 -6.06
C PHE A 613 -18.05 -6.33 -6.39
N ASP A 614 -18.14 -5.87 -7.65
CA ASP A 614 -19.35 -5.29 -8.21
C ASP A 614 -20.30 -6.43 -8.61
N ALA A 615 -21.29 -6.66 -7.74
CA ALA A 615 -22.27 -7.71 -7.88
C ALA A 615 -23.16 -7.54 -9.12
N ASP A 616 -23.52 -6.30 -9.48
CA ASP A 616 -24.41 -6.04 -10.61
C ASP A 616 -23.65 -6.14 -11.94
N ALA A 617 -22.39 -5.73 -12.00
CA ALA A 617 -21.51 -6.02 -13.14
C ALA A 617 -21.28 -7.53 -13.32
N ALA A 618 -21.14 -8.28 -12.22
CA ALA A 618 -20.99 -9.73 -12.26
C ALA A 618 -22.24 -10.44 -12.83
N VAL A 619 -23.43 -10.05 -12.36
CA VAL A 619 -24.72 -10.49 -12.91
C VAL A 619 -24.85 -10.12 -14.39
N ALA A 620 -24.48 -8.89 -14.78
CA ALA A 620 -24.59 -8.41 -16.15
C ALA A 620 -23.64 -9.13 -17.14
N GLU A 621 -22.42 -9.50 -16.73
CA GLU A 621 -21.55 -10.35 -17.56
C GLU A 621 -22.11 -11.78 -17.66
N PHE A 622 -22.60 -12.36 -16.56
CA PHE A 622 -23.22 -13.68 -16.58
C PHE A 622 -24.44 -13.72 -17.52
N ASP A 623 -25.39 -12.80 -17.36
CA ASP A 623 -26.57 -12.70 -18.21
C ASP A 623 -26.18 -12.54 -19.69
N ARG A 624 -25.15 -11.73 -20.00
CA ARG A 624 -24.64 -11.56 -21.39
C ARG A 624 -24.07 -12.85 -21.98
N ARG A 625 -23.51 -13.75 -21.15
CA ARG A 625 -22.92 -15.04 -21.58
C ARG A 625 -23.95 -16.16 -21.69
N VAL A 626 -25.00 -16.11 -20.87
CA VAL A 626 -26.06 -17.13 -20.77
C VAL A 626 -27.29 -16.80 -21.61
N ALA A 627 -27.48 -15.54 -22.02
CA ALA A 627 -28.63 -15.07 -22.80
C ALA A 627 -29.06 -16.05 -23.92
N GLY A 628 -30.28 -16.58 -23.79
CA GLY A 628 -30.89 -17.51 -24.74
C GLY A 628 -30.46 -18.98 -24.61
N ARG A 629 -29.76 -19.37 -23.53
CA ARG A 629 -29.27 -20.75 -23.32
C ARG A 629 -29.72 -21.30 -21.98
N GLY A 630 -30.06 -22.60 -21.94
CA GLY A 630 -30.34 -23.29 -20.68
C GLY A 630 -29.07 -23.44 -19.85
N VAL A 631 -29.20 -23.37 -18.52
CA VAL A 631 -28.10 -23.64 -17.57
C VAL A 631 -28.37 -24.98 -16.91
N ALA A 632 -27.45 -25.93 -17.04
CA ALA A 632 -27.54 -27.26 -16.44
C ALA A 632 -26.87 -27.32 -15.06
N GLU A 633 -25.70 -26.66 -14.92
CA GLU A 633 -24.93 -26.67 -13.67
C GLU A 633 -24.12 -25.37 -13.54
N VAL A 634 -24.00 -24.84 -12.31
CA VAL A 634 -23.10 -23.73 -11.99
C VAL A 634 -22.19 -24.16 -10.85
N THR A 635 -20.88 -24.03 -11.06
CA THR A 635 -19.85 -24.29 -10.06
C THR A 635 -19.10 -22.99 -9.75
N LEU A 636 -18.99 -22.65 -8.46
CA LEU A 636 -18.24 -21.50 -7.98
C LEU A 636 -17.02 -21.98 -7.17
N VAL A 637 -15.84 -21.44 -7.48
CA VAL A 637 -14.58 -21.71 -6.78
C VAL A 637 -13.95 -20.38 -6.38
N GLY A 638 -13.83 -20.14 -5.08
CA GLY A 638 -13.13 -18.98 -4.56
C GLY A 638 -11.62 -19.20 -4.45
N TYR A 639 -10.85 -18.13 -4.64
CA TYR A 639 -9.42 -18.04 -4.40
C TYR A 639 -9.15 -16.87 -3.44
N GLY A 640 -8.27 -17.06 -2.46
CA GLY A 640 -7.98 -16.05 -1.44
C GLY A 640 -6.93 -16.52 -0.44
N ASP A 641 -6.48 -15.61 0.41
CA ASP A 641 -5.35 -15.84 1.33
C ASP A 641 -5.64 -16.90 2.42
N SER A 642 -6.92 -17.20 2.63
CA SER A 642 -7.41 -18.30 3.46
C SER A 642 -8.53 -19.07 2.76
N PRO A 643 -8.59 -20.41 2.88
CA PRO A 643 -9.71 -21.21 2.38
C PRO A 643 -11.09 -20.76 2.89
N LEU A 644 -11.15 -20.17 4.09
CA LEU A 644 -12.40 -19.63 4.66
C LEU A 644 -12.87 -18.38 3.91
N VAL A 645 -11.95 -17.43 3.64
CA VAL A 645 -12.25 -16.19 2.90
C VAL A 645 -12.63 -16.51 1.46
N ALA A 646 -11.91 -17.44 0.82
CA ALA A 646 -12.22 -17.96 -0.50
C ALA A 646 -13.63 -18.55 -0.58
N ARG A 647 -13.97 -19.44 0.37
CA ARG A 647 -15.30 -20.06 0.45
C ARG A 647 -16.41 -19.04 0.69
N SER A 648 -16.22 -18.14 1.66
CA SER A 648 -17.20 -17.10 2.01
C SER A 648 -17.56 -16.20 0.82
N ARG A 649 -16.57 -15.79 0.00
CA ARG A 649 -16.82 -15.00 -1.23
C ARG A 649 -17.60 -15.78 -2.29
N ALA A 650 -17.30 -17.08 -2.46
CA ALA A 650 -18.03 -17.93 -3.40
C ALA A 650 -19.47 -18.22 -2.93
N GLU A 651 -19.71 -18.33 -1.62
CA GLU A 651 -21.05 -18.44 -1.02
C GLU A 651 -21.84 -17.13 -1.18
N ALA A 652 -21.24 -15.97 -0.92
CA ALA A 652 -21.88 -14.66 -1.12
C ALA A 652 -22.28 -14.42 -2.59
N LEU A 653 -21.41 -14.73 -3.55
CA LEU A 653 -21.75 -14.64 -4.98
C LEU A 653 -22.84 -15.64 -5.39
N ARG A 654 -22.82 -16.87 -4.86
CA ARG A 654 -23.89 -17.86 -5.10
C ARG A 654 -25.24 -17.31 -4.63
N ASP A 655 -25.29 -16.78 -3.42
CA ASP A 655 -26.54 -16.37 -2.78
C ASP A 655 -27.14 -15.13 -3.47
N LEU A 656 -26.30 -14.17 -3.89
CA LEU A 656 -26.72 -13.03 -4.70
C LEU A 656 -27.22 -13.44 -6.10
N LEU A 657 -26.54 -14.38 -6.77
CA LEU A 657 -27.01 -14.91 -8.05
C LEU A 657 -28.33 -15.69 -7.90
N ARG A 658 -28.52 -16.37 -6.76
CA ARG A 658 -29.77 -17.07 -6.42
C ARG A 658 -30.92 -16.11 -6.13
N GLU A 659 -30.67 -14.96 -5.51
CA GLU A 659 -31.67 -13.91 -5.32
C GLU A 659 -32.12 -13.31 -6.66
N ARG A 660 -31.18 -12.96 -7.54
CA ARG A 660 -31.47 -12.33 -8.84
C ARG A 660 -32.04 -13.30 -9.89
N ARG A 661 -31.72 -14.60 -9.81
CA ARG A 661 -32.04 -15.65 -10.81
C ARG A 661 -32.34 -17.02 -10.17
N PRO A 662 -33.36 -17.14 -9.30
CA PRO A 662 -33.57 -18.33 -8.45
C PRO A 662 -33.69 -19.65 -9.23
N ALA A 663 -34.34 -19.65 -10.40
CA ALA A 663 -34.49 -20.85 -11.22
C ALA A 663 -33.18 -21.36 -11.84
N GLN A 664 -32.23 -20.48 -12.15
CA GLN A 664 -30.96 -20.83 -12.82
C GLN A 664 -29.87 -21.25 -11.81
N PHE A 665 -29.92 -20.70 -10.59
CA PHE A 665 -28.94 -20.97 -9.53
C PHE A 665 -29.49 -21.84 -8.38
N ALA A 666 -30.69 -22.40 -8.53
CA ALA A 666 -31.26 -23.36 -7.56
C ALA A 666 -30.29 -24.50 -7.22
N ALA A 667 -29.55 -24.99 -8.22
CA ALA A 667 -28.59 -26.10 -8.13
C ALA A 667 -27.10 -25.66 -8.09
N ALA A 668 -26.81 -24.38 -7.89
CA ALA A 668 -25.43 -23.87 -7.90
C ALA A 668 -24.59 -24.42 -6.74
N ARG A 669 -23.38 -24.93 -7.03
CA ARG A 669 -22.48 -25.58 -6.08
C ARG A 669 -21.24 -24.73 -5.82
N VAL A 670 -20.88 -24.56 -4.55
CA VAL A 670 -19.58 -23.98 -4.16
C VAL A 670 -18.62 -25.12 -3.89
N HIS A 671 -17.46 -25.10 -4.55
CA HIS A 671 -16.40 -26.08 -4.36
C HIS A 671 -15.16 -25.43 -3.72
N PRO A 672 -14.48 -26.10 -2.77
CA PRO A 672 -13.21 -25.61 -2.25
C PRO A 672 -12.13 -25.63 -3.35
N PRO A 673 -11.20 -24.67 -3.37
CA PRO A 673 -10.14 -24.62 -4.38
C PRO A 673 -9.26 -25.87 -4.32
N ARG A 674 -9.17 -26.59 -5.43
CA ARG A 674 -8.32 -27.78 -5.58
C ARG A 674 -6.93 -27.41 -6.10
N GLY A 675 -6.11 -26.86 -5.21
CA GLY A 675 -4.70 -26.51 -5.49
C GLY A 675 -4.46 -25.01 -5.64
N ARG A 676 -3.26 -24.64 -6.11
CA ARG A 676 -2.92 -23.24 -6.39
C ARG A 676 -3.78 -22.69 -7.55
N PRO A 677 -4.13 -21.40 -7.55
CA PRO A 677 -4.71 -20.74 -8.72
C PRO A 677 -3.86 -21.00 -9.97
N ALA A 678 -4.51 -21.22 -11.12
CA ALA A 678 -3.82 -21.33 -12.40
C ALA A 678 -3.21 -19.97 -12.81
N ASP A 679 -2.22 -19.99 -13.71
CA ASP A 679 -1.60 -18.77 -14.22
C ASP A 679 -2.66 -17.80 -14.77
N GLY A 680 -2.77 -16.63 -14.11
CA GLY A 680 -3.74 -15.58 -14.42
C GLY A 680 -4.79 -15.30 -13.35
N HIS A 681 -4.99 -16.17 -12.35
CA HIS A 681 -5.95 -15.91 -11.26
C HIS A 681 -5.27 -15.22 -10.08
N ARG A 682 -5.81 -14.07 -9.62
CA ARG A 682 -5.34 -13.36 -8.42
C ARG A 682 -5.96 -13.90 -7.14
N LEU A 683 -5.26 -13.73 -6.01
CA LEU A 683 -5.81 -13.92 -4.67
C LEU A 683 -6.99 -12.96 -4.47
N GLY A 684 -8.10 -13.47 -3.93
CA GLY A 684 -9.35 -12.74 -3.73
C GLY A 684 -10.37 -12.88 -4.86
N SER A 685 -10.08 -13.64 -5.92
CA SER A 685 -10.98 -13.85 -7.06
C SER A 685 -11.97 -15.01 -6.87
N VAL A 686 -13.07 -15.01 -7.63
CA VAL A 686 -13.99 -16.16 -7.73
C VAL A 686 -14.09 -16.59 -9.18
N GLU A 687 -13.84 -17.87 -9.45
CA GLU A 687 -14.11 -18.54 -10.72
C GLU A 687 -15.54 -19.07 -10.71
N VAL A 688 -16.32 -18.69 -11.73
CA VAL A 688 -17.64 -19.26 -12.01
C VAL A 688 -17.57 -20.07 -13.29
N THR A 689 -17.73 -21.38 -13.16
CA THR A 689 -17.85 -22.34 -14.28
C THR A 689 -19.32 -22.62 -14.52
N VAL A 690 -19.81 -22.24 -15.71
CA VAL A 690 -21.20 -22.47 -16.12
C VAL A 690 -21.25 -23.61 -17.14
N ARG A 691 -22.04 -24.64 -16.86
CA ARG A 691 -22.34 -25.71 -17.79
C ARG A 691 -23.71 -25.44 -18.41
N LEU A 692 -23.75 -25.23 -19.72
CA LEU A 692 -24.99 -25.03 -20.45
C LEU A 692 -25.70 -26.38 -20.71
N ALA A 693 -27.03 -26.33 -20.79
CA ALA A 693 -27.93 -27.46 -21.03
C ALA A 693 -28.13 -27.74 -22.52
#